data_AF-A0A0B7H590-F1
#
_entry.id   AF-A0A0B7H590-F1
#
_cell.length_a   1.000
_cell.length_b   1.000
_cell.length_c   1.000
_cell.angle_alpha   90.00
_cell.angle_beta   90.00
_cell.angle_gamma   90.00
#
_symmetry.space_group_name_H-M   'P 1'
#
loop_
_entity.id
_entity.type
_entity.pdbx_description
1 polymer ?
#
loop_
_entity_poly.entity_id
_entity_poly.type
_entity_poly.pdbx_seq_one_letter_code
_entity_poly.pdbx_strand_id
1 'polypeptide(L)'
;METYENILYRRKLFDINHIIQISKDLVPNDRKSKPWQELKHGEDLLEAEDELACYIAAYGEMHKIKCYAAFQNFPFDQLNEVIEIVDWGCGQGIASLCFLQVLKERDKGYYEQFIRKITLIEPSKSALQRAVFNLSLYTEGKINIEVFNEYLPSNNNVSENFNQLSFNSPITIHLFSNILDIISIDLVRLFELIQKASKREKHFVLCIGPRNNNRIRIDHFCELFSPISFFSNIDNPNYGYTSDTKHPFTCYTKGFEFNKQGLNTNNNIIEKIRKQKYAIEDTYTDYDEKIVNYGVDDEWYSFYAKIRGWLTENDTLFVKPNINGDIVDMIIIRPNAGILLIGCIKDFFKEDDKSDILRKVDNIRDNLVDMYLEGFKEKMILNKNFQKVIKKVLYFCNYTTKEINEIFKGTEKNRNYNIIYGYDYDKNFLDNILPQNQLFIQDIYDNFIKLLGLNWHSYKEGVEINLTKEQKLLSKNNYSQKIAGIAGCGKTQVLALRAVNAQIRSGKDVLILLFNLTLVNYIKNRLADVRADFYWNKFYITSYHQFFKTQANNLMIKVKSIEPFDDENYFEEVKDRLPKFPTILIDEVQDYSQPWLRIIEKYFLEENGELIVFGDEKQNVYNKELDEQKQIIIPTVSGKWNRSLNKGFRFSNIKLKDLAVAFQKEFFINYPIDEAIAIDKMNFDKNLVEYICNVAIHPIVWIDQILKKYNLEENKFVILAPTHRYLRMIDYHYRRKLNKDVFTTFETQEVYDELKKRYGGDTSYFWNEIKKVRRNKKINFTDNFEGLKLSSIYSFKGWEAENIFLIIESPSDMETEKGEKFFDSPQLIYTAINQSQKEFIYFKFRE
;
A
#
# COMPACT_ATOMS: atom_id res chain seq x y z
N MET A 1 33.33 -25.95 4.83
CA MET A 1 32.20 -25.02 4.66
C MET A 1 31.22 -25.28 5.78
N GLU A 2 30.58 -24.23 6.29
CA GLU A 2 29.50 -24.37 7.26
C GLU A 2 28.26 -24.92 6.53
N THR A 3 27.60 -25.94 7.07
CA THR A 3 26.39 -26.51 6.45
C THR A 3 25.16 -25.68 6.79
N TYR A 4 24.11 -25.76 5.97
CA TYR A 4 22.83 -25.08 6.20
C TYR A 4 22.30 -25.30 7.62
N GLU A 5 22.34 -26.54 8.11
CA GLU A 5 21.85 -26.94 9.42
C GLU A 5 22.67 -26.32 10.54
N ASN A 6 24.00 -26.28 10.38
CA ASN A 6 24.90 -25.70 11.38
C ASN A 6 24.67 -24.19 11.53
N ILE A 7 24.39 -23.49 10.43
CA ILE A 7 24.09 -22.05 10.46
C ILE A 7 22.73 -21.82 11.15
N LEU A 8 21.71 -22.61 10.79
CA LEU A 8 20.37 -22.44 11.32
C LEU A 8 20.28 -22.79 12.81
N TYR A 9 20.95 -23.86 13.27
CA TYR A 9 20.91 -24.32 14.67
C TYR A 9 21.50 -23.30 15.66
N ARG A 10 22.42 -22.43 15.21
CA ARG A 10 23.03 -21.40 16.06
C ARG A 10 22.10 -20.21 16.33
N ARG A 11 20.95 -20.11 15.64
CA ARG A 11 20.01 -19.01 15.84
C ARG A 11 19.05 -19.29 17.00
N LYS A 12 18.90 -18.32 17.91
CA LYS A 12 17.97 -18.41 19.06
C LYS A 12 16.50 -18.28 18.67
N LEU A 13 16.22 -17.54 17.61
CA LEU A 13 14.89 -17.36 17.02
C LEU A 13 15.07 -17.49 15.52
N PHE A 14 14.26 -18.31 14.87
CA PHE A 14 14.29 -18.46 13.42
C PHE A 14 12.87 -18.45 12.84
N ASP A 15 12.81 -18.01 11.59
CA ASP A 15 11.59 -17.74 10.86
C ASP A 15 11.88 -18.02 9.36
N ILE A 16 10.88 -17.96 8.49
CA ILE A 16 11.06 -18.16 7.05
C ILE A 16 12.06 -17.19 6.40
N ASN A 17 12.16 -15.95 6.89
CA ASN A 17 13.08 -14.97 6.33
C ASN A 17 14.54 -15.39 6.56
N HIS A 18 14.81 -16.02 7.70
CA HIS A 18 16.12 -16.61 7.98
C HIS A 18 16.46 -17.75 7.02
N ILE A 19 15.51 -18.64 6.72
CA ILE A 19 15.71 -19.72 5.74
C ILE A 19 16.06 -19.15 4.38
N ILE A 20 15.29 -18.14 3.95
CA ILE A 20 15.51 -17.46 2.67
C ILE A 20 16.91 -16.82 2.64
N GLN A 21 17.27 -16.07 3.68
CA GLN A 21 18.57 -15.39 3.75
C GLN A 21 19.74 -16.39 3.77
N ILE A 22 19.68 -17.44 4.59
CA ILE A 22 20.74 -18.45 4.66
C ILE A 22 20.89 -19.16 3.31
N SER A 23 19.78 -19.46 2.65
CA SER A 23 19.82 -20.08 1.32
C SER A 23 20.47 -19.17 0.30
N LYS A 24 20.19 -17.86 0.31
CA LYS A 24 20.87 -16.86 -0.53
C LYS A 24 22.37 -16.80 -0.26
N ASP A 25 22.77 -16.84 1.01
CA ASP A 25 24.19 -16.80 1.40
C ASP A 25 24.96 -18.05 0.95
N LEU A 26 24.27 -19.20 0.87
CA LEU A 26 24.82 -20.50 0.45
C LEU A 26 24.81 -20.72 -1.06
N VAL A 27 24.20 -19.84 -1.86
CA VAL A 27 24.25 -19.97 -3.33
C VAL A 27 25.70 -19.87 -3.81
N PRO A 28 26.19 -20.80 -4.66
CA PRO A 28 27.53 -20.73 -5.25
C PRO A 28 27.76 -19.40 -6.00
N ASN A 29 28.97 -18.84 -5.93
CA ASN A 29 29.28 -17.51 -6.48
C ASN A 29 29.01 -17.39 -7.99
N ASP A 30 29.23 -18.45 -8.74
CA ASP A 30 28.96 -18.55 -10.18
C ASP A 30 27.46 -18.57 -10.52
N ARG A 31 26.60 -18.93 -9.55
CA ARG A 31 25.14 -18.99 -9.71
C ARG A 31 24.38 -17.86 -9.01
N LYS A 32 25.03 -17.07 -8.15
CA LYS A 32 24.40 -15.98 -7.37
C LYS A 32 23.60 -14.98 -8.21
N SER A 33 24.07 -14.64 -9.41
CA SER A 33 23.37 -13.69 -10.29
C SER A 33 22.10 -14.27 -10.94
N LYS A 34 22.02 -15.61 -11.08
CA LYS A 34 20.93 -16.32 -11.76
C LYS A 34 20.66 -17.69 -11.13
N PRO A 35 20.25 -17.74 -9.85
CA PRO A 35 20.07 -19.01 -9.13
C PRO A 35 19.03 -19.95 -9.77
N TRP A 36 18.16 -19.43 -10.65
CA TRP A 36 17.12 -20.21 -11.33
C TRP A 36 17.59 -20.95 -12.60
N GLN A 37 18.78 -20.65 -13.13
CA GLN A 37 19.18 -21.06 -14.50
C GLN A 37 19.23 -22.58 -14.72
N GLU A 38 19.54 -23.35 -13.67
CA GLU A 38 19.73 -24.81 -13.74
C GLU A 38 18.62 -25.60 -13.05
N LEU A 39 17.56 -24.95 -12.56
CA LEU A 39 16.52 -25.60 -11.75
C LEU A 39 15.37 -26.21 -12.57
N LYS A 40 15.48 -26.22 -13.91
CA LYS A 40 14.36 -26.43 -14.86
C LYS A 40 13.03 -25.97 -14.27
N HIS A 41 12.99 -24.68 -13.94
CA HIS A 41 11.76 -24.02 -13.53
C HIS A 41 11.18 -24.47 -12.17
N GLY A 42 11.97 -25.15 -11.35
CA GLY A 42 11.52 -25.69 -10.08
C GLY A 42 10.78 -27.02 -10.19
N GLU A 43 10.74 -27.63 -11.38
CA GLU A 43 10.21 -28.98 -11.61
C GLU A 43 11.25 -30.07 -11.42
N ASP A 44 12.55 -29.71 -11.42
CA ASP A 44 13.62 -30.68 -11.21
C ASP A 44 13.57 -31.28 -9.81
N LEU A 45 13.85 -32.57 -9.75
CA LEU A 45 14.07 -33.28 -8.50
C LEU A 45 15.39 -32.76 -7.91
N LEU A 46 15.31 -31.87 -6.92
CA LEU A 46 16.49 -31.28 -6.29
C LEU A 46 17.23 -32.36 -5.49
N GLU A 47 18.49 -32.62 -5.79
CA GLU A 47 19.26 -33.68 -5.14
C GLU A 47 20.41 -33.13 -4.30
N ALA A 48 20.95 -31.97 -4.66
CA ALA A 48 22.12 -31.39 -4.03
C ALA A 48 21.83 -30.12 -3.19
N GLU A 49 22.67 -29.86 -2.19
CA GLU A 49 22.51 -28.74 -1.23
C GLU A 49 22.53 -27.36 -1.90
N ASP A 50 23.33 -27.20 -2.95
CA ASP A 50 23.44 -26.00 -3.78
C ASP A 50 22.17 -25.78 -4.63
N GLU A 51 21.59 -26.85 -5.20
CA GLU A 51 20.31 -26.79 -5.93
C GLU A 51 19.17 -26.36 -5.00
N LEU A 52 19.11 -26.92 -3.79
CA LEU A 52 18.13 -26.53 -2.77
C LEU A 52 18.29 -25.05 -2.37
N ALA A 53 19.53 -24.58 -2.18
CA ALA A 53 19.82 -23.19 -1.86
C ALA A 53 19.43 -22.24 -3.02
N CYS A 54 19.78 -22.60 -4.26
CA CYS A 54 19.39 -21.90 -5.48
C CYS A 54 17.87 -21.74 -5.59
N TYR A 55 17.11 -22.81 -5.31
CA TYR A 55 15.65 -22.77 -5.38
C TYR A 55 15.04 -21.77 -4.39
N ILE A 56 15.44 -21.81 -3.13
CA ILE A 56 14.92 -20.86 -2.13
C ILE A 56 15.39 -19.44 -2.40
N ALA A 57 16.63 -19.26 -2.86
CA ALA A 57 17.13 -17.94 -3.24
C ALA A 57 16.33 -17.33 -4.40
N ALA A 58 15.93 -18.14 -5.39
CA ALA A 58 15.17 -17.69 -6.55
C ALA A 58 13.67 -17.47 -6.26
N TYR A 59 13.04 -18.38 -5.51
CA TYR A 59 11.57 -18.47 -5.43
C TYR A 59 11.01 -18.34 -4.00
N GLY A 60 11.83 -18.54 -2.96
CA GLY A 60 11.37 -18.67 -1.57
C GLY A 60 10.60 -17.45 -1.06
N GLU A 61 11.02 -16.24 -1.43
CA GLU A 61 10.30 -15.02 -1.04
C GLU A 61 8.94 -14.89 -1.69
N MET A 62 8.84 -15.19 -2.99
CA MET A 62 7.57 -15.16 -3.72
C MET A 62 6.61 -16.20 -3.14
N HIS A 63 7.11 -17.41 -2.84
CA HIS A 63 6.33 -18.48 -2.21
C HIS A 63 5.79 -18.06 -0.86
N LYS A 64 6.63 -17.44 -0.01
CA LYS A 64 6.22 -16.90 1.29
C LYS A 64 5.07 -15.90 1.15
N ILE A 65 5.19 -14.92 0.26
CA ILE A 65 4.15 -13.89 0.07
C ILE A 65 2.86 -14.50 -0.50
N LYS A 66 2.95 -15.42 -1.48
CA LYS A 66 1.77 -16.15 -2.02
C LYS A 66 1.08 -16.97 -0.91
N CYS A 67 1.85 -17.58 -0.01
CA CYS A 67 1.31 -18.30 1.15
C CYS A 67 0.57 -17.37 2.11
N TYR A 68 1.18 -16.26 2.52
CA TYR A 68 0.51 -15.31 3.41
C TYR A 68 -0.74 -14.70 2.76
N ALA A 69 -0.70 -14.43 1.45
CA ALA A 69 -1.88 -14.03 0.66
C ALA A 69 -3.01 -15.06 0.73
N ALA A 70 -2.70 -16.34 0.65
CA ALA A 70 -3.69 -17.41 0.77
C ALA A 70 -4.28 -17.49 2.19
N PHE A 71 -3.46 -17.21 3.21
CA PHE A 71 -3.83 -17.37 4.63
C PHE A 71 -4.50 -16.12 5.24
N GLN A 72 -4.42 -14.95 4.60
CA GLN A 72 -4.89 -13.67 5.16
C GLN A 72 -6.34 -13.70 5.68
N ASN A 73 -7.21 -14.46 5.02
CA ASN A 73 -8.64 -14.60 5.34
C ASN A 73 -9.00 -16.03 5.77
N PHE A 74 -8.02 -16.83 6.19
CA PHE A 74 -8.27 -18.18 6.69
C PHE A 74 -9.19 -18.12 7.93
N PRO A 75 -10.15 -19.05 8.09
CA PRO A 75 -11.10 -19.05 9.21
C PRO A 75 -10.45 -19.58 10.50
N PHE A 76 -9.51 -18.81 11.07
CA PHE A 76 -8.76 -19.18 12.28
C PHE A 76 -9.65 -19.43 13.49
N ASP A 77 -10.79 -18.74 13.60
CA ASP A 77 -11.78 -18.92 14.67
C ASP A 77 -12.40 -20.32 14.69
N GLN A 78 -12.33 -21.05 13.58
CA GLN A 78 -12.79 -22.42 13.48
C GLN A 78 -11.76 -23.47 13.91
N LEU A 79 -10.54 -23.05 14.29
CA LEU A 79 -9.46 -23.92 14.75
C LEU A 79 -9.53 -24.11 16.28
N ASN A 80 -10.53 -24.84 16.76
CA ASN A 80 -10.79 -25.08 18.18
C ASN A 80 -10.57 -26.55 18.62
N GLU A 81 -10.10 -27.39 17.72
CA GLU A 81 -9.87 -28.82 17.92
C GLU A 81 -8.47 -29.22 17.45
N VAL A 82 -8.10 -30.48 17.62
CA VAL A 82 -6.82 -31.01 17.14
C VAL A 82 -6.72 -30.89 15.61
N ILE A 83 -5.56 -30.41 15.16
CA ILE A 83 -5.26 -30.12 13.76
C ILE A 83 -4.14 -31.02 13.26
N GLU A 84 -4.28 -31.47 12.03
CA GLU A 84 -3.18 -31.97 11.22
C GLU A 84 -3.03 -31.17 9.92
N ILE A 85 -1.80 -31.05 9.45
CA ILE A 85 -1.43 -30.36 8.22
C ILE A 85 -0.91 -31.39 7.23
N VAL A 86 -1.29 -31.28 5.96
CA VAL A 86 -0.80 -32.11 4.87
C VAL A 86 -0.23 -31.21 3.79
N ASP A 87 1.06 -31.30 3.54
CA ASP A 87 1.78 -30.48 2.56
C ASP A 87 2.12 -31.33 1.33
N TRP A 88 1.39 -31.08 0.24
CA TRP A 88 1.45 -31.87 -0.99
C TRP A 88 2.46 -31.26 -1.96
N GLY A 89 3.55 -31.97 -2.26
CA GLY A 89 4.68 -31.40 -2.99
C GLY A 89 5.42 -30.39 -2.13
N CYS A 90 5.77 -30.77 -0.90
CA CYS A 90 6.19 -29.82 0.13
C CYS A 90 7.54 -29.15 -0.16
N GLY A 91 8.35 -29.68 -1.10
CA GLY A 91 9.70 -29.20 -1.38
C GLY A 91 10.51 -29.12 -0.09
N GLN A 92 10.92 -27.90 0.28
CA GLN A 92 11.72 -27.62 1.49
C GLN A 92 10.86 -27.20 2.72
N GLY A 93 9.53 -27.41 2.67
CA GLY A 93 8.62 -27.21 3.80
C GLY A 93 8.11 -25.76 3.99
N ILE A 94 8.16 -24.94 2.94
CA ILE A 94 7.89 -23.49 3.02
C ILE A 94 6.42 -23.19 3.34
N ALA A 95 5.47 -23.88 2.70
CA ALA A 95 4.04 -23.64 2.92
C ALA A 95 3.63 -23.98 4.36
N SER A 96 4.01 -25.17 4.85
CA SER A 96 3.81 -25.56 6.25
C SER A 96 4.44 -24.57 7.23
N LEU A 97 5.68 -24.15 7.00
CA LEU A 97 6.35 -23.21 7.89
C LEU A 97 5.64 -21.85 7.93
N CYS A 98 5.28 -21.30 6.77
CA CYS A 98 4.51 -20.06 6.68
C CYS A 98 3.19 -20.17 7.44
N PHE A 99 2.48 -21.29 7.33
CA PHE A 99 1.22 -21.50 8.04
C PHE A 99 1.42 -21.55 9.56
N LEU A 100 2.44 -22.27 10.04
CA LEU A 100 2.81 -22.30 11.46
C LEU A 100 3.15 -20.91 12.01
N GLN A 101 3.84 -20.08 11.22
CA GLN A 101 4.15 -18.70 11.61
C GLN A 101 2.91 -17.84 11.76
N VAL A 102 1.99 -17.88 10.80
CA VAL A 102 0.73 -17.12 10.89
C VAL A 102 -0.07 -17.54 12.11
N LEU A 103 -0.08 -18.83 12.47
CA LEU A 103 -0.72 -19.31 13.69
C LEU A 103 -0.01 -18.83 14.97
N LYS A 104 1.32 -18.79 14.98
CA LYS A 104 2.11 -18.30 16.12
C LYS A 104 1.87 -16.83 16.42
N GLU A 105 1.78 -16.03 15.35
CA GLU A 105 1.57 -14.59 15.45
C GLU A 105 0.18 -14.23 15.97
N ARG A 106 -0.79 -15.15 15.85
CA ARG A 106 -2.16 -14.97 16.31
C ARG A 106 -2.34 -15.45 17.74
N ASP A 107 -3.12 -14.69 18.51
CA ASP A 107 -3.56 -15.00 19.88
C ASP A 107 -2.47 -15.57 20.79
N LYS A 108 -1.24 -15.03 20.69
CA LYS A 108 -0.06 -15.43 21.49
C LYS A 108 0.27 -16.92 21.39
N GLY A 109 0.11 -17.52 20.20
CA GLY A 109 0.41 -18.92 19.94
C GLY A 109 -0.67 -19.90 20.42
N TYR A 110 -1.87 -19.41 20.74
CA TYR A 110 -3.01 -20.24 21.17
C TYR A 110 -3.28 -21.41 20.21
N TYR A 111 -3.09 -21.21 18.91
CA TYR A 111 -3.39 -22.23 17.91
C TYR A 111 -2.32 -23.32 17.79
N GLU A 112 -1.06 -23.02 18.12
CA GLU A 112 0.06 -23.97 17.95
C GLU A 112 -0.13 -25.24 18.81
N GLN A 113 -0.79 -25.11 19.97
CA GLN A 113 -1.02 -26.24 20.89
C GLN A 113 -1.94 -27.33 20.31
N PHE A 114 -2.73 -27.01 19.29
CA PHE A 114 -3.68 -27.94 18.67
C PHE A 114 -3.05 -28.77 17.56
N ILE A 115 -1.90 -28.35 17.03
CA ILE A 115 -1.25 -29.08 15.95
C ILE A 115 -0.57 -30.31 16.54
N ARG A 116 -0.91 -31.48 16.00
CA ARG A 116 -0.35 -32.76 16.44
C ARG A 116 0.48 -33.45 15.38
N LYS A 117 0.15 -33.24 14.11
CA LYS A 117 0.76 -33.94 12.99
C LYS A 117 0.94 -33.05 11.77
N ILE A 118 2.09 -33.16 11.13
CA ILE A 118 2.35 -32.63 9.79
C ILE A 118 2.75 -33.81 8.90
N THR A 119 2.04 -34.01 7.80
CA THR A 119 2.39 -35.00 6.78
C THR A 119 3.01 -34.27 5.59
N LEU A 120 4.24 -34.66 5.24
CA LEU A 120 5.02 -34.08 4.14
C LEU A 120 5.12 -35.09 2.99
N ILE A 121 4.74 -34.67 1.79
CA ILE A 121 4.76 -35.51 0.59
C ILE A 121 5.65 -34.83 -0.45
N GLU A 122 6.76 -35.45 -0.82
CA GLU A 122 7.74 -34.87 -1.74
C GLU A 122 8.63 -35.98 -2.35
N PRO A 123 8.74 -36.09 -3.68
CA PRO A 123 9.63 -37.07 -4.31
C PRO A 123 11.13 -36.79 -4.10
N SER A 124 11.56 -35.54 -3.93
CA SER A 124 12.97 -35.21 -3.65
C SER A 124 13.31 -35.57 -2.20
N LYS A 125 14.20 -36.55 -2.02
CA LYS A 125 14.67 -36.95 -0.69
C LYS A 125 15.41 -35.80 0.01
N SER A 126 16.24 -35.05 -0.71
CA SER A 126 17.03 -33.95 -0.15
C SER A 126 16.14 -32.78 0.27
N ALA A 127 15.16 -32.40 -0.56
CA ALA A 127 14.20 -31.34 -0.20
C ALA A 127 13.35 -31.75 1.00
N LEU A 128 12.84 -33.00 1.00
CA LEU A 128 12.05 -33.55 2.10
C LEU A 128 12.84 -33.61 3.42
N GLN A 129 14.12 -34.01 3.39
CA GLN A 129 14.98 -33.98 4.57
C GLN A 129 15.14 -32.57 5.13
N ARG A 130 15.35 -31.57 4.26
CA ARG A 130 15.44 -30.17 4.66
C ARG A 130 14.11 -29.64 5.22
N ALA A 131 12.97 -30.05 4.64
CA ALA A 131 11.64 -29.73 5.15
C ALA A 131 11.43 -30.27 6.57
N VAL A 132 11.76 -31.54 6.81
CA VAL A 132 11.72 -32.16 8.14
C VAL A 132 12.60 -31.41 9.12
N PHE A 133 13.84 -31.08 8.73
CA PHE A 133 14.77 -30.33 9.59
C PHE A 133 14.20 -28.95 9.97
N ASN A 134 13.76 -28.18 8.98
CA ASN A 134 13.19 -26.85 9.16
C ASN A 134 11.98 -26.91 10.12
N LEU A 135 11.03 -27.82 9.88
CA LEU A 135 9.82 -27.92 10.70
C LEU A 135 10.12 -28.49 12.10
N SER A 136 11.03 -29.46 12.22
CA SER A 136 11.43 -30.00 13.53
C SER A 136 12.09 -28.93 14.39
N LEU A 137 12.93 -28.10 13.79
CA LEU A 137 13.55 -26.97 14.49
C LEU A 137 12.49 -25.94 14.90
N TYR A 138 11.54 -25.61 14.02
CA TYR A 138 10.53 -24.56 14.28
C TYR A 138 9.59 -24.96 15.41
N THR A 139 9.22 -26.23 15.42
CA THR A 139 8.26 -26.82 16.36
C THR A 139 8.94 -27.32 17.63
N GLU A 140 10.27 -27.19 17.75
CA GLU A 140 11.07 -27.73 18.85
C GLU A 140 10.83 -29.24 19.07
N GLY A 141 10.56 -29.98 17.99
CA GLY A 141 10.22 -31.40 18.01
C GLY A 141 8.89 -31.77 18.68
N LYS A 142 8.01 -30.79 18.96
CA LYS A 142 6.72 -31.01 19.64
C LYS A 142 5.63 -31.60 18.75
N ILE A 143 5.80 -31.50 17.43
CA ILE A 143 4.81 -31.93 16.43
C ILE A 143 5.33 -33.18 15.72
N ASN A 144 4.48 -34.19 15.56
CA ASN A 144 4.83 -35.40 14.83
C ASN A 144 4.92 -35.10 13.33
N ILE A 145 6.06 -35.37 12.70
CA ILE A 145 6.26 -35.20 11.26
C ILE A 145 6.27 -36.58 10.61
N GLU A 146 5.30 -36.84 9.75
CA GLU A 146 5.19 -38.04 8.93
C GLU A 146 5.62 -37.70 7.50
N VAL A 147 6.38 -38.58 6.86
CA VAL A 147 6.97 -38.31 5.55
C VAL A 147 6.60 -39.39 4.54
N PHE A 148 6.27 -38.97 3.32
CA PHE A 148 6.07 -39.83 2.16
C PHE A 148 6.97 -39.35 1.04
N ASN A 149 8.07 -40.07 0.80
CA ASN A 149 9.00 -39.75 -0.27
C ASN A 149 8.49 -40.32 -1.60
N GLU A 150 7.42 -39.73 -2.13
CA GLU A 150 6.63 -40.28 -3.23
C GLU A 150 6.24 -39.18 -4.22
N TYR A 151 6.15 -39.55 -5.50
CA TYR A 151 5.50 -38.70 -6.49
C TYR A 151 4.00 -38.63 -6.23
N LEU A 152 3.41 -37.47 -6.51
CA LEU A 152 1.95 -37.33 -6.53
C LEU A 152 1.32 -38.20 -7.64
N PRO A 153 0.04 -38.59 -7.49
CA PRO A 153 -0.64 -39.43 -8.47
C PRO A 153 -0.51 -38.88 -9.90
N SER A 154 -0.06 -39.73 -10.83
CA SER A 154 0.03 -39.41 -12.27
C SER A 154 -0.90 -40.31 -13.07
N ASN A 155 -1.09 -40.03 -14.36
CA ASN A 155 -1.91 -40.85 -15.26
C ASN A 155 -1.45 -42.33 -15.30
N ASN A 156 -0.16 -42.59 -15.09
CA ASN A 156 0.45 -43.90 -15.31
C ASN A 156 0.80 -44.65 -14.01
N ASN A 157 0.84 -43.98 -12.85
CA ASN A 157 1.28 -44.62 -11.62
C ASN A 157 0.71 -43.95 -10.35
N VAL A 158 0.39 -44.75 -9.34
CA VAL A 158 0.06 -44.32 -7.96
C VAL A 158 0.81 -45.24 -7.01
N SER A 159 1.63 -44.67 -6.13
CA SER A 159 2.42 -45.46 -5.17
C SER A 159 1.53 -46.25 -4.21
N GLU A 160 1.86 -47.52 -3.99
CA GLU A 160 1.15 -48.36 -3.00
C GLU A 160 1.32 -47.86 -1.56
N ASN A 161 2.37 -47.07 -1.29
CA ASN A 161 2.62 -46.49 0.03
C ASN A 161 1.51 -45.53 0.47
N PHE A 162 0.81 -44.90 -0.48
CA PHE A 162 -0.34 -44.07 -0.18
C PHE A 162 -1.52 -44.84 0.44
N ASN A 163 -1.52 -46.18 0.44
CA ASN A 163 -2.49 -46.97 1.19
C ASN A 163 -2.36 -46.78 2.72
N GLN A 164 -1.21 -46.34 3.21
CA GLN A 164 -0.97 -46.04 4.61
C GLN A 164 -1.38 -44.61 5.00
N LEU A 165 -1.61 -43.75 4.01
CA LEU A 165 -2.00 -42.36 4.23
C LEU A 165 -3.38 -42.30 4.91
N SER A 166 -3.44 -41.65 6.06
CA SER A 166 -4.68 -41.47 6.80
C SER A 166 -4.74 -40.13 7.52
N PHE A 167 -5.90 -39.49 7.43
CA PHE A 167 -6.17 -38.21 8.07
C PHE A 167 -7.18 -38.39 9.20
N ASN A 168 -6.69 -38.34 10.44
CA ASN A 168 -7.41 -38.85 11.62
C ASN A 168 -7.87 -37.75 12.57
N SER A 169 -7.27 -36.57 12.48
CA SER A 169 -7.60 -35.41 13.30
C SER A 169 -8.94 -34.79 12.90
N PRO A 170 -9.69 -34.18 13.84
CA PRO A 170 -10.96 -33.52 13.56
C PRO A 170 -10.89 -32.50 12.42
N ILE A 171 -9.78 -31.74 12.36
CA ILE A 171 -9.52 -30.73 11.33
C ILE A 171 -8.25 -31.13 10.58
N THR A 172 -8.34 -31.22 9.25
CA THR A 172 -7.19 -31.45 8.37
C THR A 172 -7.02 -30.25 7.43
N ILE A 173 -5.80 -29.73 7.33
CA ILE A 173 -5.46 -28.59 6.47
C ILE A 173 -4.55 -29.08 5.36
N HIS A 174 -5.01 -28.99 4.12
CA HIS A 174 -4.27 -29.39 2.93
C HIS A 174 -3.64 -28.16 2.28
N LEU A 175 -2.32 -28.18 2.13
CA LEU A 175 -1.54 -27.15 1.46
C LEU A 175 -1.06 -27.69 0.11
N PHE A 176 -1.38 -26.97 -0.96
CA PHE A 176 -0.93 -27.23 -2.33
C PHE A 176 -0.23 -25.98 -2.85
N SER A 177 1.08 -25.90 -2.74
CA SER A 177 1.87 -24.72 -3.12
C SER A 177 2.70 -24.97 -4.38
N ASN A 178 2.37 -24.29 -5.48
CA ASN A 178 3.00 -24.41 -6.81
C ASN A 178 3.12 -25.86 -7.29
N ILE A 179 2.06 -26.63 -7.09
CA ILE A 179 2.02 -28.06 -7.40
C ILE A 179 0.88 -28.43 -8.35
N LEU A 180 -0.30 -27.82 -8.23
CA LEU A 180 -1.48 -28.23 -9.00
C LEU A 180 -1.43 -27.81 -10.46
N ASP A 181 -0.61 -26.83 -10.79
CA ASP A 181 -0.35 -26.37 -12.15
C ASP A 181 0.58 -27.33 -12.92
N ILE A 182 1.25 -28.29 -12.26
CA ILE A 182 2.10 -29.29 -12.91
C ILE A 182 1.24 -30.30 -13.68
N ILE A 183 1.48 -30.44 -14.99
CA ILE A 183 0.62 -31.21 -15.91
C ILE A 183 0.66 -32.72 -15.63
N SER A 184 1.80 -33.25 -15.18
CA SER A 184 2.01 -34.68 -14.93
C SER A 184 1.13 -35.25 -13.82
N ILE A 185 0.58 -34.38 -12.95
CA ILE A 185 -0.29 -34.76 -11.83
C ILE A 185 -1.72 -35.00 -12.33
N ASP A 186 -2.29 -36.14 -11.97
CA ASP A 186 -3.69 -36.48 -12.18
C ASP A 186 -4.54 -35.92 -11.03
N LEU A 187 -5.23 -34.81 -11.31
CA LEU A 187 -6.08 -34.11 -10.35
C LEU A 187 -7.22 -34.99 -9.80
N VAL A 188 -7.77 -35.89 -10.63
CA VAL A 188 -8.89 -36.75 -10.23
C VAL A 188 -8.39 -37.84 -9.28
N ARG A 189 -7.25 -38.48 -9.58
CA ARG A 189 -6.64 -39.46 -8.67
C ARG A 189 -6.19 -38.83 -7.36
N LEU A 190 -5.66 -37.61 -7.40
CA LEU A 190 -5.30 -36.86 -6.20
C LEU A 190 -6.53 -36.57 -5.32
N PHE A 191 -7.64 -36.16 -5.93
CA PHE A 191 -8.92 -36.00 -5.25
C PHE A 191 -9.44 -37.32 -4.64
N GLU A 192 -9.42 -38.42 -5.39
CA GLU A 192 -9.80 -39.76 -4.90
C GLU A 192 -8.92 -40.21 -3.72
N LEU A 193 -7.62 -39.91 -3.77
CA LEU A 193 -6.67 -40.20 -2.70
C LEU A 193 -7.03 -39.45 -1.41
N ILE A 194 -7.31 -38.15 -1.50
CA ILE A 194 -7.71 -37.33 -0.35
C ILE A 194 -8.98 -37.91 0.29
N GLN A 195 -9.99 -38.22 -0.52
CA GLN A 195 -11.24 -38.82 -0.03
C GLN A 195 -11.03 -40.15 0.71
N LYS A 196 -10.17 -41.02 0.16
CA LYS A 196 -9.84 -42.33 0.74
C LYS A 196 -9.09 -42.19 2.07
N ALA A 197 -8.15 -41.26 2.13
CA ALA A 197 -7.31 -41.00 3.30
C ALA A 197 -8.09 -40.30 4.44
N SER A 198 -9.03 -39.40 4.12
CA SER A 198 -9.88 -38.70 5.11
C SER A 198 -10.68 -39.67 5.99
N LYS A 199 -10.46 -39.67 7.30
CA LYS A 199 -11.28 -40.45 8.27
C LYS A 199 -12.25 -39.57 9.07
N ARG A 200 -12.03 -38.26 9.06
CA ARG A 200 -12.87 -37.26 9.70
C ARG A 200 -13.56 -36.37 8.67
N GLU A 201 -14.35 -35.45 9.19
CA GLU A 201 -15.29 -34.68 8.39
C GLU A 201 -14.70 -33.38 7.85
N LYS A 202 -13.99 -32.59 8.67
CA LYS A 202 -13.71 -31.20 8.35
C LYS A 202 -12.33 -31.01 7.73
N HIS A 203 -12.32 -30.48 6.51
CA HIS A 203 -11.10 -30.24 5.74
C HIS A 203 -11.05 -28.81 5.22
N PHE A 204 -9.87 -28.19 5.32
CA PHE A 204 -9.56 -26.94 4.63
C PHE A 204 -8.54 -27.21 3.54
N VAL A 205 -8.77 -26.68 2.34
CA VAL A 205 -7.88 -26.84 1.19
C VAL A 205 -7.40 -25.47 0.75
N LEU A 206 -6.09 -25.31 0.64
CA LEU A 206 -5.40 -24.10 0.20
C LEU A 206 -4.57 -24.42 -1.03
N CYS A 207 -5.05 -23.98 -2.19
CA CYS A 207 -4.36 -24.04 -3.46
C CYS A 207 -3.67 -22.71 -3.73
N ILE A 208 -2.36 -22.74 -3.94
CA ILE A 208 -1.50 -21.55 -4.01
C ILE A 208 -0.61 -21.72 -5.25
N GLY A 209 -0.63 -20.74 -6.15
CA GLY A 209 0.10 -20.84 -7.40
C GLY A 209 0.40 -19.47 -8.03
N PRO A 210 1.21 -19.42 -9.09
CA PRO A 210 1.28 -18.28 -9.99
C PRO A 210 -0.01 -18.15 -10.83
N ARG A 211 -0.29 -16.94 -11.34
CA ARG A 211 -1.32 -16.68 -12.35
C ARG A 211 -0.78 -16.98 -13.76
N ASN A 212 -0.46 -18.23 -14.04
CA ASN A 212 0.03 -18.70 -15.35
C ASN A 212 -1.12 -19.26 -16.23
N ASN A 213 -0.80 -19.80 -17.41
CA ASN A 213 -1.79 -20.43 -18.32
C ASN A 213 -2.41 -21.70 -17.71
N ASN A 214 -1.65 -22.43 -16.89
CA ASN A 214 -2.08 -23.66 -16.25
C ASN A 214 -2.86 -23.45 -14.95
N ARG A 215 -3.06 -22.20 -14.48
CA ARG A 215 -3.86 -21.88 -13.28
C ARG A 215 -5.28 -22.46 -13.31
N ILE A 216 -5.86 -22.66 -14.49
CA ILE A 216 -7.17 -23.29 -14.68
C ILE A 216 -7.23 -24.71 -14.07
N ARG A 217 -6.08 -25.39 -13.92
CA ARG A 217 -5.97 -26.67 -13.20
C ARG A 217 -6.33 -26.53 -11.73
N ILE A 218 -6.00 -25.41 -11.10
CA ILE A 218 -6.41 -25.11 -9.72
C ILE A 218 -7.94 -24.99 -9.65
N ASP A 219 -8.57 -24.29 -10.61
CA ASP A 219 -10.03 -24.20 -10.67
C ASP A 219 -10.68 -25.56 -10.83
N HIS A 220 -10.19 -26.38 -11.77
CA HIS A 220 -10.68 -27.74 -11.99
C HIS A 220 -10.50 -28.63 -10.76
N PHE A 221 -9.36 -28.53 -10.07
CA PHE A 221 -9.17 -29.27 -8.82
C PHE A 221 -10.17 -28.84 -7.75
N CYS A 222 -10.46 -27.54 -7.63
CA CYS A 222 -11.48 -27.04 -6.70
C CYS A 222 -12.89 -27.52 -7.10
N GLU A 223 -13.23 -27.52 -8.40
CA GLU A 223 -14.53 -27.99 -8.91
C GLU A 223 -14.85 -29.44 -8.46
N LEU A 224 -13.84 -30.31 -8.33
CA LEU A 224 -14.01 -31.68 -7.84
C LEU A 224 -14.61 -31.76 -6.43
N PHE A 225 -14.36 -30.75 -5.60
CA PHE A 225 -14.90 -30.68 -4.24
C PHE A 225 -16.26 -29.97 -4.16
N SER A 226 -16.70 -29.32 -5.25
CA SER A 226 -17.94 -28.51 -5.28
C SER A 226 -18.07 -27.55 -4.09
N PRO A 227 -17.07 -26.70 -3.82
CA PRO A 227 -17.05 -25.83 -2.65
C PRO A 227 -18.21 -24.83 -2.65
N ILE A 228 -18.79 -24.60 -1.47
CA ILE A 228 -19.89 -23.64 -1.29
C ILE A 228 -19.39 -22.19 -1.41
N SER A 229 -18.21 -21.93 -0.89
CA SER A 229 -17.58 -20.61 -0.91
C SER A 229 -16.07 -20.73 -0.81
N PHE A 230 -15.39 -19.65 -1.17
CA PHE A 230 -13.95 -19.54 -1.06
C PHE A 230 -13.61 -18.46 -0.04
N PHE A 231 -12.86 -18.81 1.00
CA PHE A 231 -12.31 -17.83 1.94
C PHE A 231 -11.05 -17.16 1.35
N SER A 232 -10.35 -17.82 0.42
CA SER A 232 -9.28 -17.22 -0.39
C SER A 232 -9.59 -17.39 -1.87
N ASN A 233 -9.57 -16.30 -2.64
CA ASN A 233 -9.90 -16.31 -4.06
C ASN A 233 -9.16 -15.19 -4.79
N ILE A 234 -7.83 -15.20 -4.70
CA ILE A 234 -6.98 -14.14 -5.28
C ILE A 234 -6.66 -14.51 -6.72
N ASP A 235 -6.82 -13.54 -7.62
CA ASP A 235 -6.40 -13.65 -9.00
C ASP A 235 -5.73 -12.34 -9.43
N ASN A 236 -4.40 -12.25 -9.32
CA ASN A 236 -3.66 -11.02 -9.55
C ASN A 236 -2.38 -11.24 -10.40
N PRO A 237 -2.29 -10.63 -11.60
CA PRO A 237 -1.12 -10.73 -12.47
C PRO A 237 0.05 -9.83 -12.02
N ASN A 238 -0.18 -8.87 -11.14
CA ASN A 238 0.81 -7.91 -10.66
C ASN A 238 0.77 -7.87 -9.13
N TYR A 239 1.05 -9.01 -8.48
CA TYR A 239 0.81 -9.12 -7.04
C TYR A 239 1.82 -8.33 -6.22
N GLY A 240 3.12 -8.49 -6.51
CA GLY A 240 4.20 -7.86 -5.75
C GLY A 240 5.56 -7.95 -6.43
N TYR A 241 6.61 -7.55 -5.70
CA TYR A 241 8.00 -7.64 -6.11
C TYR A 241 8.83 -8.28 -5.00
N THR A 242 9.86 -9.06 -5.36
CA THR A 242 10.83 -9.56 -4.37
C THR A 242 11.60 -8.41 -3.71
N SER A 243 12.11 -8.62 -2.51
CA SER A 243 12.80 -7.59 -1.73
C SER A 243 14.23 -7.33 -2.21
N ASP A 244 14.89 -8.31 -2.81
CA ASP A 244 16.28 -8.22 -3.25
C ASP A 244 16.41 -7.89 -4.74
N THR A 245 15.88 -8.75 -5.60
CA THR A 245 15.98 -8.62 -7.06
C THR A 245 14.93 -7.69 -7.64
N LYS A 246 13.92 -7.31 -6.83
CA LYS A 246 12.76 -6.52 -7.26
C LYS A 246 12.07 -7.12 -8.49
N HIS A 247 12.07 -8.45 -8.56
CA HIS A 247 11.42 -9.19 -9.62
C HIS A 247 9.91 -9.20 -9.38
N PRO A 248 9.07 -8.81 -10.36
CA PRO A 248 7.63 -8.85 -10.21
C PRO A 248 7.13 -10.31 -10.18
N PHE A 249 6.12 -10.60 -9.39
CA PHE A 249 5.50 -11.93 -9.33
C PHE A 249 3.97 -11.86 -9.29
N THR A 250 3.35 -12.92 -9.78
CA THR A 250 1.89 -13.10 -9.85
C THR A 250 1.37 -13.89 -8.65
N CYS A 251 0.06 -13.86 -8.40
CA CYS A 251 -0.54 -14.67 -7.34
C CYS A 251 -1.93 -15.17 -7.75
N TYR A 252 -2.15 -16.48 -7.64
CA TYR A 252 -3.43 -17.14 -7.81
C TYR A 252 -3.70 -18.06 -6.61
N THR A 253 -4.80 -17.84 -5.90
CA THR A 253 -5.15 -18.66 -4.73
C THR A 253 -6.61 -19.10 -4.75
N LYS A 254 -6.85 -20.31 -4.25
CA LYS A 254 -8.18 -20.81 -3.90
C LYS A 254 -8.11 -21.46 -2.53
N GLY A 255 -8.92 -20.99 -1.59
CA GLY A 255 -9.02 -21.52 -0.24
C GLY A 255 -10.47 -21.83 0.07
N PHE A 256 -10.80 -23.09 0.41
CA PHE A 256 -12.16 -23.50 0.70
C PHE A 256 -12.23 -24.58 1.78
N GLU A 257 -13.40 -24.71 2.39
CA GLU A 257 -13.74 -25.79 3.32
C GLU A 257 -14.58 -26.84 2.61
N PHE A 258 -14.37 -28.12 2.92
CA PHE A 258 -15.30 -29.18 2.55
C PHE A 258 -15.52 -30.16 3.72
N ASN A 259 -16.71 -30.77 3.76
CA ASN A 259 -17.02 -31.86 4.67
C ASN A 259 -17.08 -33.20 3.90
N LYS A 260 -16.34 -34.22 4.37
CA LYS A 260 -16.34 -35.55 3.75
C LYS A 260 -17.75 -36.16 3.61
N GLN A 261 -18.61 -36.06 4.62
CA GLN A 261 -19.94 -36.69 4.58
C GLN A 261 -20.85 -36.10 3.48
N GLY A 262 -20.63 -34.84 3.11
CA GLY A 262 -21.39 -34.16 2.05
C GLY A 262 -20.73 -34.21 0.66
N LEU A 263 -19.56 -34.84 0.54
CA LEU A 263 -18.78 -34.83 -0.69
C LEU A 263 -19.32 -35.88 -1.68
N ASN A 264 -20.09 -35.41 -2.66
CA ASN A 264 -20.59 -36.26 -3.74
C ASN A 264 -19.67 -36.21 -4.96
N THR A 265 -19.22 -37.38 -5.41
CA THR A 265 -18.43 -37.48 -6.64
C THR A 265 -19.29 -37.14 -7.85
N ASN A 266 -18.99 -36.03 -8.53
CA ASN A 266 -19.70 -35.61 -9.73
C ASN A 266 -19.00 -36.14 -10.99
N ASN A 267 -19.52 -37.25 -11.53
CA ASN A 267 -18.95 -37.90 -12.72
C ASN A 267 -18.89 -36.99 -13.95
N ASN A 268 -19.82 -36.03 -14.09
CA ASN A 268 -19.80 -35.08 -15.21
C ASN A 268 -18.60 -34.13 -15.11
N ILE A 269 -18.27 -33.65 -13.89
CA ILE A 269 -17.08 -32.81 -13.65
C ILE A 269 -15.80 -33.64 -13.90
N ILE A 270 -15.75 -34.88 -13.40
CA ILE A 270 -14.61 -35.77 -13.63
C ILE A 270 -14.39 -36.03 -15.12
N GLU A 271 -15.44 -36.34 -15.88
CA GLU A 271 -15.34 -36.53 -17.32
C GLU A 271 -14.90 -35.26 -18.05
N LYS A 272 -15.42 -34.10 -17.66
CA LYS A 272 -14.99 -32.80 -18.20
C LYS A 272 -13.49 -32.59 -17.99
N ILE A 273 -13.00 -32.79 -16.76
CA ILE A 273 -11.60 -32.59 -16.40
C ILE A 273 -10.69 -33.60 -17.10
N ARG A 274 -11.09 -34.88 -17.21
CA ARG A 274 -10.31 -35.91 -17.93
C ARG A 274 -10.23 -35.66 -19.44
N LYS A 275 -11.24 -35.02 -20.03
CA LYS A 275 -11.27 -34.65 -21.47
C LYS A 275 -10.53 -33.34 -21.75
N GLN A 276 -10.28 -32.52 -20.73
CA GLN A 276 -9.62 -31.23 -20.89
C GLN A 276 -8.18 -31.39 -21.37
N LYS A 277 -7.82 -30.61 -22.39
CA LYS A 277 -6.43 -30.44 -22.80
C LYS A 277 -5.87 -29.19 -22.11
N TYR A 278 -4.74 -29.36 -21.43
CA TYR A 278 -3.95 -28.26 -20.88
C TYR A 278 -2.85 -27.88 -21.89
N ALA A 279 -2.34 -26.67 -21.79
CA ALA A 279 -1.22 -26.23 -22.62
C ALA A 279 -0.02 -27.15 -22.35
N ILE A 280 0.58 -27.73 -23.39
CA ILE A 280 1.78 -28.60 -23.29
C ILE A 280 3.06 -27.73 -23.22
N GLU A 281 2.95 -26.46 -22.83
CA GLU A 281 4.08 -25.53 -22.92
C GLU A 281 5.16 -25.86 -21.89
N ASP A 282 6.39 -26.00 -22.41
CA ASP A 282 7.70 -26.17 -21.76
C ASP A 282 8.15 -24.94 -20.95
N THR A 283 7.21 -24.17 -20.43
CA THR A 283 7.53 -22.85 -19.89
C THR A 283 6.90 -22.78 -18.50
N TYR A 284 7.77 -22.88 -17.48
CA TYR A 284 7.55 -22.40 -16.12
C TYR A 284 8.60 -21.34 -15.79
N THR A 285 8.58 -20.24 -16.50
CA THR A 285 9.48 -19.14 -16.17
C THR A 285 8.69 -18.02 -15.52
N ASP A 286 8.41 -18.14 -14.21
CA ASP A 286 8.03 -16.95 -13.40
C ASP A 286 9.07 -15.80 -13.61
N TYR A 287 10.29 -16.13 -14.06
CA TYR A 287 11.38 -15.23 -14.44
C TYR A 287 11.43 -14.73 -15.90
N ASP A 288 10.90 -15.47 -16.88
CA ASP A 288 11.14 -15.29 -18.33
C ASP A 288 9.90 -15.50 -19.22
N GLU A 289 8.77 -15.99 -18.70
CA GLU A 289 7.56 -16.32 -19.45
C GLU A 289 6.73 -15.07 -19.65
N LYS A 290 7.37 -14.20 -20.42
CA LYS A 290 6.88 -12.98 -20.98
C LYS A 290 6.15 -12.11 -19.96
N ILE A 291 6.86 -11.02 -19.68
CA ILE A 291 6.34 -9.74 -19.21
C ILE A 291 5.01 -9.32 -19.92
N VAL A 292 4.63 -9.97 -21.03
CA VAL A 292 3.27 -9.99 -21.63
C VAL A 292 2.15 -10.23 -20.59
N ASN A 293 2.31 -11.14 -19.62
CA ASN A 293 1.31 -11.29 -18.53
C ASN A 293 1.22 -10.05 -17.61
N TYR A 294 2.29 -9.25 -17.59
CA TYR A 294 2.38 -7.94 -16.92
C TYR A 294 2.05 -6.77 -17.89
N GLY A 295 1.53 -7.06 -19.09
CA GLY A 295 1.16 -6.06 -20.09
C GLY A 295 2.34 -5.42 -20.83
N VAL A 296 3.42 -6.18 -21.04
CA VAL A 296 4.60 -5.74 -21.81
C VAL A 296 4.69 -6.53 -23.10
N ASP A 297 4.57 -5.83 -24.23
CA ASP A 297 4.59 -6.41 -25.55
C ASP A 297 5.92 -7.12 -25.88
N ASP A 298 5.91 -8.05 -26.84
CA ASP A 298 7.09 -8.81 -27.28
C ASP A 298 8.26 -7.90 -27.67
N GLU A 299 8.00 -6.73 -28.26
CA GLU A 299 9.03 -5.79 -28.66
C GLU A 299 9.75 -5.14 -27.46
N TRP A 300 9.02 -4.90 -26.35
CA TRP A 300 9.58 -4.35 -25.11
C TRP A 300 10.42 -5.38 -24.36
N TYR A 301 10.09 -6.67 -24.50
CA TYR A 301 10.86 -7.75 -23.88
C TYR A 301 12.32 -7.75 -24.34
N SER A 302 12.58 -7.50 -25.62
CA SER A 302 13.95 -7.41 -26.15
C SER A 302 14.78 -6.31 -25.47
N PHE A 303 14.16 -5.17 -25.18
CA PHE A 303 14.76 -4.05 -24.46
C PHE A 303 15.01 -4.41 -23.00
N TYR A 304 14.00 -4.97 -22.33
CA TYR A 304 14.13 -5.46 -20.97
C TYR A 304 15.29 -6.45 -20.82
N ALA A 305 15.35 -7.48 -21.67
CA ALA A 305 16.32 -8.57 -21.55
C ALA A 305 17.76 -8.05 -21.71
N LYS A 306 17.98 -7.13 -22.67
CA LYS A 306 19.28 -6.46 -22.84
C LYS A 306 19.66 -5.61 -21.64
N ILE A 307 18.76 -4.73 -21.19
CA ILE A 307 19.01 -3.88 -20.02
C ILE A 307 19.30 -4.71 -18.79
N ARG A 308 18.49 -5.72 -18.49
CA ARG A 308 18.68 -6.64 -17.36
C ARG A 308 20.06 -7.31 -17.41
N GLY A 309 20.54 -7.68 -18.60
CA GLY A 309 21.88 -8.23 -18.80
C GLY A 309 23.03 -7.25 -18.58
N TRP A 310 22.76 -5.95 -18.51
CA TRP A 310 23.77 -4.90 -18.29
C TRP A 310 23.75 -4.31 -16.87
N LEU A 311 22.77 -4.66 -16.04
CA LEU A 311 22.69 -4.18 -14.66
C LEU A 311 23.78 -4.84 -13.80
N THR A 312 24.36 -4.05 -12.91
CA THR A 312 25.26 -4.56 -11.86
C THR A 312 24.45 -5.13 -10.69
N GLU A 313 25.10 -5.85 -9.77
CA GLU A 313 24.44 -6.43 -8.59
C GLU A 313 23.75 -5.39 -7.69
N ASN A 314 24.18 -4.12 -7.74
CA ASN A 314 23.61 -3.03 -6.96
C ASN A 314 22.50 -2.27 -7.69
N ASP A 315 22.37 -2.45 -9.00
CA ASP A 315 21.35 -1.77 -9.78
C ASP A 315 20.00 -2.49 -9.62
N THR A 316 18.92 -1.71 -9.59
CA THR A 316 17.56 -2.23 -9.40
C THR A 316 16.70 -1.88 -10.61
N LEU A 317 15.95 -2.86 -11.15
CA LEU A 317 14.99 -2.66 -12.24
C LEU A 317 13.59 -3.05 -11.80
N PHE A 318 12.67 -2.10 -11.86
CA PHE A 318 11.23 -2.35 -11.72
C PHE A 318 10.56 -2.31 -13.09
N VAL A 319 9.65 -3.25 -13.33
CA VAL A 319 8.79 -3.29 -14.51
C VAL A 319 7.35 -3.01 -14.08
N LYS A 320 6.68 -2.08 -14.77
CA LYS A 320 5.32 -1.63 -14.45
C LYS A 320 5.08 -1.25 -12.97
N PRO A 321 6.02 -0.60 -12.26
CA PRO A 321 5.77 -0.22 -10.87
C PRO A 321 4.61 0.76 -10.78
N ASN A 322 3.75 0.54 -9.78
CA ASN A 322 2.68 1.44 -9.40
C ASN A 322 3.18 2.36 -8.26
N ILE A 323 3.36 3.64 -8.54
CA ILE A 323 3.78 4.65 -7.57
C ILE A 323 2.55 5.48 -7.19
N ASN A 324 1.81 5.04 -6.15
CA ASN A 324 0.58 5.70 -5.70
C ASN A 324 -0.38 6.04 -6.86
N GLY A 325 -0.57 5.10 -7.78
CA GLY A 325 -1.42 5.20 -8.97
C GLY A 325 -0.72 5.56 -10.27
N ASP A 326 0.46 6.20 -10.23
CA ASP A 326 1.24 6.49 -11.44
C ASP A 326 1.94 5.21 -11.92
N ILE A 327 1.61 4.74 -13.13
CA ILE A 327 2.18 3.51 -13.70
C ILE A 327 3.31 3.88 -14.67
N VAL A 328 4.53 3.47 -14.35
CA VAL A 328 5.72 3.67 -15.20
C VAL A 328 6.04 2.39 -15.95
N ASP A 329 6.49 2.44 -17.20
CA ASP A 329 6.78 1.21 -17.95
C ASP A 329 8.00 0.47 -17.36
N MET A 330 9.11 1.17 -17.11
CA MET A 330 10.25 0.65 -16.34
C MET A 330 10.93 1.73 -15.50
N ILE A 331 11.53 1.33 -14.37
CA ILE A 331 12.36 2.21 -13.52
C ILE A 331 13.67 1.52 -13.22
N ILE A 332 14.79 2.20 -13.48
CA ILE A 332 16.11 1.75 -13.08
C ILE A 332 16.61 2.65 -11.96
N ILE A 333 17.10 2.05 -10.88
CA ILE A 333 17.75 2.76 -9.78
C ILE A 333 19.19 2.28 -9.70
N ARG A 334 20.13 3.21 -9.80
CA ARG A 334 21.55 2.93 -9.66
C ARG A 334 22.09 3.66 -8.43
N PRO A 335 22.52 2.94 -7.38
CA PRO A 335 23.15 3.55 -6.22
C PRO A 335 24.32 4.44 -6.64
N ASN A 336 24.47 5.60 -6.00
CA ASN A 336 25.46 6.64 -6.36
C ASN A 336 25.37 7.22 -7.78
N ALA A 337 24.25 7.05 -8.50
CA ALA A 337 24.01 7.66 -9.80
C ALA A 337 22.62 8.30 -9.93
N GLY A 338 21.54 7.58 -9.61
CA GLY A 338 20.19 8.18 -9.61
C GLY A 338 19.06 7.21 -9.95
N ILE A 339 17.94 7.80 -10.41
CA ILE A 339 16.73 7.11 -10.86
C ILE A 339 16.51 7.44 -12.34
N LEU A 340 16.27 6.41 -13.15
CA LEU A 340 15.91 6.52 -14.56
C LEU A 340 14.50 5.99 -14.77
N LEU A 341 13.59 6.87 -15.19
CA LEU A 341 12.23 6.54 -15.60
C LEU A 341 12.22 6.26 -17.10
N ILE A 342 11.69 5.11 -17.51
CA ILE A 342 11.63 4.71 -18.92
C ILE A 342 10.16 4.55 -19.31
N GLY A 343 9.74 5.30 -20.33
CA GLY A 343 8.48 5.10 -21.03
C GLY A 343 8.73 4.37 -22.35
N CYS A 344 8.08 3.23 -22.55
CA CYS A 344 8.24 2.43 -23.75
C CYS A 344 7.09 2.74 -24.73
N ILE A 345 7.44 2.97 -26.00
CA ILE A 345 6.52 3.36 -27.06
C ILE A 345 6.70 2.39 -28.23
N LYS A 346 5.60 1.79 -28.68
CA LYS A 346 5.60 0.87 -29.83
C LYS A 346 5.51 1.66 -31.13
N ASP A 347 4.38 2.31 -31.36
CA ASP A 347 4.10 3.14 -32.53
C ASP A 347 3.48 4.48 -32.12
N PHE A 348 3.57 5.50 -32.99
CA PHE A 348 2.85 6.77 -32.87
C PHE A 348 2.22 7.11 -34.23
N PHE A 349 0.96 7.56 -34.25
CA PHE A 349 0.16 7.64 -35.48
C PHE A 349 -0.08 9.07 -35.96
N LYS A 350 0.03 10.08 -35.08
CA LYS A 350 -0.28 11.49 -35.38
C LYS A 350 0.69 12.48 -34.71
N GLU A 351 0.68 13.72 -35.18
CA GLU A 351 1.54 14.79 -34.64
C GLU A 351 1.15 15.21 -33.22
N ASP A 352 -0.15 15.19 -32.89
CA ASP A 352 -0.66 15.48 -31.55
C ASP A 352 -0.14 14.49 -30.49
N ASP A 353 0.07 13.22 -30.89
CA ASP A 353 0.59 12.16 -30.03
C ASP A 353 2.00 12.50 -29.50
N LYS A 354 2.81 13.25 -30.26
CA LYS A 354 4.18 13.63 -29.85
C LYS A 354 4.18 14.42 -28.54
N SER A 355 3.23 15.36 -28.41
CA SER A 355 3.12 16.20 -27.22
C SER A 355 2.64 15.40 -26.00
N ASP A 356 1.75 14.43 -26.21
CA ASP A 356 1.14 13.65 -25.15
C ASP A 356 2.07 12.55 -24.63
N ILE A 357 2.85 11.92 -25.53
CA ILE A 357 3.91 10.98 -25.18
C ILE A 357 4.97 11.64 -24.29
N LEU A 358 5.45 12.84 -24.67
CA LEU A 358 6.43 13.58 -23.85
C LEU A 358 5.86 13.91 -22.47
N ARG A 359 4.59 14.29 -22.39
CA ARG A 359 3.92 14.65 -21.15
C ARG A 359 3.73 13.48 -20.19
N LYS A 360 3.52 12.25 -20.67
CA LYS A 360 3.31 11.08 -19.81
C LYS A 360 4.45 10.90 -18.81
N VAL A 361 5.69 10.81 -19.31
CA VAL A 361 6.87 10.60 -18.45
C VAL A 361 7.25 11.87 -17.67
N ASP A 362 6.95 13.06 -18.22
CA ASP A 362 7.10 14.33 -17.50
C ASP A 362 6.21 14.37 -16.25
N ASN A 363 4.92 14.06 -16.40
CA ASN A 363 3.96 14.06 -15.30
C ASN A 363 4.35 13.09 -14.19
N ILE A 364 4.83 11.89 -14.55
CA ILE A 364 5.28 10.89 -13.58
C ILE A 364 6.48 11.42 -12.78
N ARG A 365 7.49 11.99 -13.46
CA ARG A 365 8.64 12.61 -12.77
C ARG A 365 8.20 13.77 -11.88
N ASP A 366 7.32 14.62 -12.39
CA ASP A 366 6.86 15.80 -11.68
C ASP A 366 6.06 15.38 -10.45
N ASN A 367 5.20 14.36 -10.52
CA ASN A 367 4.54 13.78 -9.34
C ASN A 367 5.58 13.20 -8.36
N LEU A 368 6.57 12.44 -8.85
CA LEU A 368 7.62 11.88 -8.01
C LEU A 368 8.38 12.97 -7.23
N VAL A 369 8.71 14.10 -7.87
CA VAL A 369 9.43 15.22 -7.27
C VAL A 369 8.54 16.12 -6.41
N ASP A 370 7.40 16.54 -6.95
CA ASP A 370 6.51 17.53 -6.34
C ASP A 370 5.59 16.91 -5.27
N MET A 371 5.53 15.58 -5.14
CA MET A 371 4.60 14.91 -4.23
C MET A 371 5.22 13.79 -3.41
N TYR A 372 5.86 12.81 -4.05
CA TYR A 372 6.16 11.54 -3.39
C TYR A 372 7.53 11.50 -2.71
N LEU A 373 8.60 12.00 -3.32
CA LEU A 373 9.94 12.02 -2.71
C LEU A 373 10.05 13.17 -1.71
N GLU A 374 10.00 12.84 -0.43
CA GLU A 374 10.04 13.78 0.68
C GLU A 374 11.25 14.74 0.59
N GLY A 375 10.98 16.04 0.63
CA GLY A 375 11.99 17.11 0.66
C GLY A 375 12.80 17.28 -0.64
N PHE A 376 12.59 16.43 -1.64
CA PHE A 376 13.38 16.45 -2.88
C PHE A 376 13.17 17.74 -3.67
N LYS A 377 11.93 18.25 -3.72
CA LYS A 377 11.61 19.53 -4.39
C LYS A 377 12.38 20.71 -3.80
N GLU A 378 12.49 20.79 -2.48
CA GLU A 378 13.25 21.86 -1.80
C GLU A 378 14.74 21.75 -2.11
N LYS A 379 15.31 20.52 -2.02
CA LYS A 379 16.70 20.25 -2.44
C LYS A 379 16.95 20.70 -3.88
N MET A 380 16.00 20.46 -4.78
CA MET A 380 16.08 20.86 -6.19
C MET A 380 15.97 22.38 -6.41
N ILE A 381 15.15 23.08 -5.62
CA ILE A 381 15.05 24.55 -5.68
C ILE A 381 16.37 25.17 -5.22
N LEU A 382 16.92 24.72 -4.09
CA LEU A 382 18.15 25.25 -3.51
C LEU A 382 19.40 24.86 -4.33
N ASN A 383 19.42 23.66 -4.91
CA ASN A 383 20.51 23.17 -5.76
C ASN A 383 19.98 22.52 -7.04
N LYS A 384 20.12 23.24 -8.17
CA LYS A 384 19.65 22.79 -9.49
C LYS A 384 20.27 21.48 -9.95
N ASN A 385 21.42 21.05 -9.43
CA ASN A 385 22.04 19.77 -9.81
C ASN A 385 21.20 18.54 -9.41
N PHE A 386 20.29 18.66 -8.43
CA PHE A 386 19.34 17.58 -8.09
C PHE A 386 18.42 17.22 -9.26
N GLN A 387 18.21 18.11 -10.25
CA GLN A 387 17.46 17.77 -11.47
C GLN A 387 18.08 16.62 -12.27
N LYS A 388 19.39 16.39 -12.09
CA LYS A 388 20.14 15.32 -12.78
C LYS A 388 20.02 13.96 -12.08
N VAL A 389 19.51 13.92 -10.85
CA VAL A 389 19.32 12.68 -10.08
C VAL A 389 18.18 11.83 -10.65
N ILE A 390 17.14 12.46 -11.21
CA ILE A 390 16.01 11.76 -11.83
C ILE A 390 15.97 12.09 -13.32
N LYS A 391 16.30 11.09 -14.13
CA LYS A 391 16.32 11.14 -15.60
C LYS A 391 15.11 10.43 -16.19
N LYS A 392 14.80 10.77 -17.44
CA LYS A 392 13.68 10.22 -18.20
C LYS A 392 14.16 9.79 -19.57
N VAL A 393 13.78 8.60 -19.98
CA VAL A 393 13.98 8.08 -21.32
C VAL A 393 12.65 7.70 -21.94
N LEU A 394 12.48 8.05 -23.20
CA LEU A 394 11.45 7.48 -24.06
C LEU A 394 12.13 6.51 -25.03
N TYR A 395 11.75 5.24 -24.92
CA TYR A 395 12.26 4.16 -25.75
C TYR A 395 11.26 3.82 -26.86
N PHE A 396 11.67 3.92 -28.12
CA PHE A 396 10.85 3.63 -29.29
C PHE A 396 11.29 2.32 -29.93
N CYS A 397 10.41 1.33 -29.92
CA CYS A 397 10.78 -0.05 -30.26
C CYS A 397 11.02 -0.26 -31.76
N ASN A 398 10.29 0.48 -32.59
CA ASN A 398 10.24 0.26 -34.04
C ASN A 398 11.08 1.26 -34.85
N TYR A 399 11.85 2.14 -34.19
CA TYR A 399 12.62 3.20 -34.84
C TYR A 399 14.06 3.18 -34.37
N THR A 400 14.98 3.61 -35.23
CA THR A 400 16.33 3.99 -34.82
C THR A 400 16.32 5.34 -34.08
N THR A 401 17.36 5.58 -33.29
CA THR A 401 17.57 6.81 -32.54
C THR A 401 17.67 7.99 -33.51
N LYS A 402 18.25 7.78 -34.69
CA LYS A 402 18.31 8.81 -35.73
C LYS A 402 16.92 9.16 -36.28
N GLU A 403 16.15 8.16 -36.70
CA GLU A 403 14.81 8.34 -37.26
C GLU A 403 13.89 9.08 -36.28
N ILE A 404 13.87 8.64 -35.01
CA ILE A 404 12.99 9.25 -34.01
C ILE A 404 13.42 10.68 -33.65
N ASN A 405 14.72 10.96 -33.62
CA ASN A 405 15.20 12.33 -33.38
C ASN A 405 14.86 13.28 -34.53
N GLU A 406 14.81 12.79 -35.77
CA GLU A 406 14.31 13.52 -36.94
C GLU A 406 12.80 13.78 -36.84
N ILE A 407 12.02 12.76 -36.46
CA ILE A 407 10.56 12.88 -36.23
C ILE A 407 10.23 13.93 -35.17
N PHE A 408 10.99 13.97 -34.08
CA PHE A 408 10.79 14.92 -32.98
C PHE A 408 11.51 16.25 -33.19
N LYS A 409 12.14 16.48 -34.35
CA LYS A 409 12.84 17.75 -34.65
C LYS A 409 11.85 18.92 -34.61
N GLY A 410 12.26 20.05 -34.02
CA GLY A 410 11.39 21.23 -33.86
C GLY A 410 10.49 21.24 -32.62
N THR A 411 10.37 20.12 -31.86
CA THR A 411 9.67 20.09 -30.55
C THR A 411 10.54 20.58 -29.39
N GLU A 412 11.62 21.31 -29.69
CA GLU A 412 12.76 21.59 -28.81
C GLU A 412 12.41 22.40 -27.55
N LYS A 413 11.38 23.25 -27.60
CA LYS A 413 10.90 23.99 -26.41
C LYS A 413 10.42 23.06 -25.27
N ASN A 414 10.07 21.81 -25.56
CA ASN A 414 9.69 20.77 -24.59
C ASN A 414 10.81 19.73 -24.32
N ARG A 415 12.00 19.86 -24.92
CA ARG A 415 13.09 18.86 -24.84
C ARG A 415 13.96 18.94 -23.59
N ASN A 416 13.70 19.83 -22.63
CA ASN A 416 14.71 20.17 -21.62
C ASN A 416 15.20 18.99 -20.75
N TYR A 417 14.50 17.84 -20.70
CA TYR A 417 14.90 16.69 -19.86
C TYR A 417 14.53 15.28 -20.38
N ASN A 418 13.99 15.14 -21.59
CA ASN A 418 13.57 13.82 -22.13
C ASN A 418 14.60 13.31 -23.13
N ILE A 419 15.24 12.19 -22.80
CA ILE A 419 16.23 11.55 -23.66
C ILE A 419 15.49 10.53 -24.53
N ILE A 420 15.60 10.64 -25.86
CA ILE A 420 14.87 9.78 -26.80
C ILE A 420 15.85 8.77 -27.39
N TYR A 421 15.51 7.49 -27.32
CA TYR A 421 16.26 6.39 -27.92
C TYR A 421 15.37 5.52 -28.79
N GLY A 422 15.92 5.08 -29.92
CA GLY A 422 15.40 3.98 -30.73
C GLY A 422 15.97 2.64 -30.27
N TYR A 423 15.81 1.58 -31.08
CA TYR A 423 16.30 0.22 -30.75
C TYR A 423 17.83 0.03 -30.86
N ASP A 424 18.55 1.03 -31.38
CA ASP A 424 19.98 1.05 -31.74
C ASP A 424 20.88 1.61 -30.62
N TYR A 425 20.66 1.19 -29.38
CA TYR A 425 21.45 1.54 -28.20
C TYR A 425 22.54 0.49 -27.89
N ASP A 426 23.61 0.91 -27.22
CA ASP A 426 24.75 0.06 -26.86
C ASP A 426 24.81 -0.21 -25.35
N LYS A 427 25.80 -1.02 -24.92
CA LYS A 427 26.01 -1.33 -23.50
C LYS A 427 26.34 -0.11 -22.62
N ASN A 428 26.78 1.00 -23.22
CA ASN A 428 27.12 2.22 -22.50
C ASN A 428 25.88 3.10 -22.26
N PHE A 429 24.70 2.69 -22.75
CA PHE A 429 23.43 3.40 -22.59
C PHE A 429 23.19 3.90 -21.16
N LEU A 430 23.37 3.03 -20.15
CA LEU A 430 23.13 3.41 -18.75
C LEU A 430 24.16 4.40 -18.22
N ASP A 431 25.45 4.19 -18.50
CA ASP A 431 26.53 5.06 -18.04
C ASP A 431 26.48 6.45 -18.70
N ASN A 432 26.03 6.52 -19.96
CA ASN A 432 25.85 7.77 -20.69
C ASN A 432 24.69 8.61 -20.13
N ILE A 433 23.60 7.96 -19.70
CA ILE A 433 22.36 8.63 -19.27
C ILE A 433 22.38 8.96 -17.79
N LEU A 434 22.90 8.03 -16.99
CA LEU A 434 22.89 8.07 -15.54
C LEU A 434 24.33 7.87 -15.01
N PRO A 435 25.23 8.83 -15.27
CA PRO A 435 26.60 8.78 -14.75
C PRO A 435 26.60 8.91 -13.22
N GLN A 436 27.74 8.59 -12.60
CA GLN A 436 27.91 8.74 -11.16
C GLN A 436 27.53 10.16 -10.68
N ASN A 437 26.77 10.21 -9.59
CA ASN A 437 26.22 11.41 -9.01
C ASN A 437 26.10 11.26 -7.49
N GLN A 438 26.99 11.95 -6.78
CA GLN A 438 27.05 11.93 -5.31
C GLN A 438 25.81 12.53 -4.62
N LEU A 439 24.92 13.18 -5.37
CA LEU A 439 23.65 13.71 -4.82
C LEU A 439 22.60 12.62 -4.62
N PHE A 440 22.74 11.46 -5.26
CA PHE A 440 21.88 10.31 -5.00
C PHE A 440 22.40 9.53 -3.78
N ILE A 441 21.83 9.85 -2.63
CA ILE A 441 22.17 9.28 -1.33
C ILE A 441 21.18 8.19 -0.91
N GLN A 442 21.57 7.37 0.06
CA GLN A 442 20.77 6.24 0.56
C GLN A 442 19.36 6.67 0.99
N ASP A 443 19.20 7.82 1.66
CA ASP A 443 17.88 8.32 2.07
C ASP A 443 16.90 8.48 0.89
N ILE A 444 17.38 8.86 -0.29
CA ILE A 444 16.53 9.01 -1.48
C ILE A 444 16.11 7.63 -2.00
N TYR A 445 17.04 6.67 -1.97
CA TYR A 445 16.75 5.28 -2.31
C TYR A 445 15.70 4.68 -1.36
N ASP A 446 15.92 4.79 -0.05
CA ASP A 446 15.02 4.22 0.96
C ASP A 446 13.63 4.84 0.89
N ASN A 447 13.55 6.17 0.72
CA ASN A 447 12.28 6.87 0.49
C ASN A 447 11.59 6.35 -0.77
N PHE A 448 12.32 6.15 -1.88
CA PHE A 448 11.75 5.61 -3.10
C PHE A 448 11.21 4.18 -2.92
N ILE A 449 11.96 3.30 -2.27
CA ILE A 449 11.53 1.91 -2.01
C ILE A 449 10.28 1.89 -1.11
N LYS A 450 10.22 2.76 -0.09
CA LYS A 450 9.05 2.90 0.79
C LYS A 450 7.79 3.32 0.02
N LEU A 451 7.93 4.17 -1.00
CA LEU A 451 6.80 4.60 -1.84
C LEU A 451 6.14 3.47 -2.62
N LEU A 452 6.89 2.42 -2.95
CA LEU A 452 6.36 1.28 -3.70
C LEU A 452 5.50 0.34 -2.83
N GLY A 453 5.54 0.47 -1.49
CA GLY A 453 4.67 -0.28 -0.59
C GLY A 453 4.87 -1.80 -0.67
N LEU A 454 6.10 -2.26 -0.87
CA LEU A 454 6.43 -3.66 -1.19
C LEU A 454 6.50 -4.59 0.02
N ASN A 455 6.07 -4.13 1.20
CA ASN A 455 6.21 -4.87 2.45
C ASN A 455 4.89 -5.56 2.83
N TRP A 456 5.02 -6.72 3.47
CA TRP A 456 3.92 -7.40 4.15
C TRP A 456 3.70 -6.76 5.52
N HIS A 457 2.44 -6.49 5.87
CA HIS A 457 2.03 -6.16 7.22
C HIS A 457 1.55 -7.44 7.90
N SER A 458 2.25 -7.88 8.94
CA SER A 458 1.89 -9.09 9.70
C SER A 458 0.88 -8.82 10.82
N TYR A 459 0.12 -9.85 11.22
CA TYR A 459 -0.86 -9.74 12.30
C TYR A 459 -0.26 -9.17 13.61
N LYS A 460 0.99 -9.51 13.92
CA LYS A 460 1.71 -9.08 15.14
C LYS A 460 2.15 -7.60 15.12
N GLU A 461 2.26 -6.98 13.94
CA GLU A 461 2.60 -5.56 13.82
C GLU A 461 1.46 -4.66 14.28
N GLY A 462 0.21 -5.14 14.13
CA GLY A 462 -0.98 -4.43 14.57
C GLY A 462 -1.10 -4.36 16.10
N VAL A 463 -1.74 -3.29 16.58
CA VAL A 463 -1.93 -3.03 18.01
C VAL A 463 -3.33 -3.41 18.46
N GLU A 464 -3.51 -3.59 19.78
CA GLU A 464 -4.83 -3.87 20.33
C GLU A 464 -5.68 -2.60 20.38
N ILE A 465 -6.83 -2.61 19.68
CA ILE A 465 -7.71 -1.45 19.59
C ILE A 465 -9.04 -1.76 20.28
N ASN A 466 -9.36 -0.95 21.30
CA ASN A 466 -10.62 -1.04 22.01
C ASN A 466 -11.73 -0.31 21.25
N LEU A 467 -12.55 -1.08 20.55
CA LEU A 467 -13.67 -0.57 19.75
C LEU A 467 -15.00 -0.71 20.48
N THR A 468 -15.89 0.28 20.32
CA THR A 468 -17.29 0.19 20.76
C THR A 468 -18.05 -0.86 19.93
N LYS A 469 -19.23 -1.28 20.40
CA LYS A 469 -20.08 -2.24 19.66
C LYS A 469 -20.44 -1.70 18.26
N GLU A 470 -20.75 -0.42 18.18
CA GLU A 470 -21.12 0.30 16.96
C GLU A 470 -19.93 0.39 15.99
N GLN A 471 -18.75 0.74 16.48
CA GLN A 471 -17.52 0.78 15.67
C GLN A 471 -17.20 -0.61 15.07
N LYS A 472 -17.31 -1.68 15.88
CA LYS A 472 -17.10 -3.07 15.43
C LYS A 472 -18.10 -3.50 14.35
N LEU A 473 -19.36 -3.10 14.49
CA LEU A 473 -20.39 -3.40 13.50
C LEU A 473 -20.12 -2.68 12.18
N LEU A 474 -19.85 -1.38 12.24
CA LEU A 474 -19.61 -0.55 11.06
C LEU A 474 -18.36 -0.96 10.28
N SER A 475 -17.33 -1.50 10.96
CA SER A 475 -16.11 -1.98 10.31
C SER A 475 -16.28 -3.32 9.58
N LYS A 476 -17.32 -4.10 9.88
CA LYS A 476 -17.55 -5.45 9.32
C LYS A 476 -18.56 -5.49 8.18
N ASN A 477 -19.42 -4.48 8.08
CA ASN A 477 -20.41 -4.39 7.00
C ASN A 477 -19.74 -4.41 5.62
N ASN A 478 -20.43 -5.01 4.65
CA ASN A 478 -19.97 -5.25 3.28
C ASN A 478 -20.91 -4.65 2.22
N TYR A 479 -21.55 -3.51 2.53
CA TYR A 479 -22.49 -2.82 1.66
C TYR A 479 -22.30 -1.30 1.72
N SER A 480 -22.60 -0.60 0.63
CA SER A 480 -22.47 0.87 0.55
C SER A 480 -23.23 1.57 1.67
N GLN A 481 -22.57 2.50 2.37
CA GLN A 481 -23.11 3.10 3.59
C GLN A 481 -22.62 4.53 3.82
N LYS A 482 -23.52 5.38 4.35
CA LYS A 482 -23.22 6.73 4.82
C LYS A 482 -23.04 6.70 6.34
N ILE A 483 -21.86 7.10 6.83
CA ILE A 483 -21.50 7.06 8.25
C ILE A 483 -21.21 8.48 8.73
N ALA A 484 -22.02 8.97 9.67
CA ALA A 484 -21.82 10.23 10.35
C ALA A 484 -21.54 10.00 11.84
N GLY A 485 -20.74 10.87 12.42
CA GLY A 485 -20.42 10.79 13.83
C GLY A 485 -19.78 12.08 14.32
N ILE A 486 -19.90 12.33 15.62
CA ILE A 486 -19.37 13.54 16.25
C ILE A 486 -17.83 13.59 16.21
N ALA A 487 -17.25 14.75 16.52
CA ALA A 487 -15.80 14.87 16.61
C ALA A 487 -15.21 13.88 17.64
N GLY A 488 -14.11 13.22 17.30
CA GLY A 488 -13.44 12.29 18.21
C GLY A 488 -14.14 10.95 18.45
N CYS A 489 -15.12 10.56 17.63
CA CYS A 489 -15.82 9.27 17.78
C CYS A 489 -15.14 8.07 17.09
N GLY A 490 -13.96 8.27 16.51
CA GLY A 490 -13.18 7.21 15.86
C GLY A 490 -13.61 6.88 14.42
N LYS A 491 -14.17 7.82 13.65
CA LYS A 491 -14.53 7.62 12.23
C LYS A 491 -13.37 7.05 11.41
N THR A 492 -12.19 7.67 11.51
CA THR A 492 -10.99 7.24 10.80
C THR A 492 -10.55 5.83 11.20
N GLN A 493 -10.72 5.45 12.47
CA GLN A 493 -10.42 4.08 12.92
C GLN A 493 -11.38 3.06 12.30
N VAL A 494 -12.68 3.39 12.23
CA VAL A 494 -13.67 2.56 11.55
C VAL A 494 -13.36 2.45 10.05
N LEU A 495 -12.96 3.55 9.41
CA LEU A 495 -12.52 3.57 8.01
C LEU A 495 -11.34 2.61 7.79
N ALA A 496 -10.28 2.72 8.59
CA ALA A 496 -9.09 1.88 8.46
C ALA A 496 -9.42 0.39 8.65
N LEU A 497 -10.18 0.03 9.69
CA LEU A 497 -10.62 -1.34 9.91
C LEU A 497 -11.49 -1.86 8.76
N ARG A 498 -12.39 -1.03 8.24
CA ARG A 498 -13.26 -1.42 7.12
C ARG A 498 -12.46 -1.64 5.84
N ALA A 499 -11.48 -0.79 5.57
CA ALA A 499 -10.58 -0.94 4.42
C ALA A 499 -9.78 -2.24 4.50
N VAL A 500 -9.17 -2.54 5.66
CA VAL A 500 -8.42 -3.79 5.86
C VAL A 500 -9.33 -5.02 5.73
N ASN A 501 -10.51 -5.01 6.39
CA ASN A 501 -11.47 -6.12 6.27
C ASN A 501 -11.94 -6.34 4.82
N ALA A 502 -12.13 -5.26 4.06
CA ALA A 502 -12.51 -5.36 2.65
C ALA A 502 -11.39 -5.92 1.77
N GLN A 503 -10.14 -5.50 1.98
CA GLN A 503 -8.98 -6.03 1.27
C GLN A 503 -8.79 -7.53 1.58
N ILE A 504 -8.89 -7.93 2.85
CA ILE A 504 -8.75 -9.33 3.27
C ILE A 504 -9.83 -10.20 2.62
N ARG A 505 -11.09 -9.76 2.68
CA ARG A 505 -12.25 -10.48 2.15
C ARG A 505 -12.21 -10.63 0.63
N SER A 506 -11.80 -9.59 -0.09
CA SER A 506 -11.82 -9.57 -1.56
C SER A 506 -10.51 -10.02 -2.20
N GLY A 507 -9.37 -9.90 -1.49
CA GLY A 507 -8.04 -10.09 -2.06
C GLY A 507 -7.61 -9.03 -3.07
N LYS A 508 -8.43 -7.99 -3.28
CA LYS A 508 -8.28 -6.96 -4.32
C LYS A 508 -7.86 -5.61 -3.73
N ASP A 509 -7.50 -4.69 -4.62
CA ASP A 509 -7.08 -3.35 -4.24
C ASP A 509 -8.25 -2.51 -3.69
N VAL A 510 -7.99 -1.72 -2.66
CA VAL A 510 -8.95 -0.83 -1.99
C VAL A 510 -8.56 0.62 -2.23
N LEU A 511 -9.53 1.44 -2.66
CA LEU A 511 -9.33 2.88 -2.87
C LEU A 511 -9.81 3.67 -1.65
N ILE A 512 -8.94 4.51 -1.09
CA ILE A 512 -9.25 5.44 -0.01
C ILE A 512 -9.02 6.87 -0.52
N LEU A 513 -10.11 7.63 -0.62
CA LEU A 513 -10.09 9.01 -1.08
C LEU A 513 -10.23 9.98 0.09
N LEU A 514 -9.36 10.98 0.07
CA LEU A 514 -9.24 12.01 1.08
C LEU A 514 -9.50 13.38 0.47
N PHE A 515 -9.96 14.33 1.29
CA PHE A 515 -9.95 15.73 0.90
C PHE A 515 -8.56 16.35 1.09
N ASN A 516 -8.00 16.22 2.30
CA ASN A 516 -6.70 16.79 2.66
C ASN A 516 -5.54 15.85 2.38
N LEU A 517 -4.52 16.36 1.68
CA LEU A 517 -3.30 15.61 1.38
C LEU A 517 -2.49 15.21 2.62
N THR A 518 -2.62 15.97 3.71
CA THR A 518 -1.94 15.66 4.97
C THR A 518 -2.41 14.34 5.56
N LEU A 519 -3.66 13.92 5.33
CA LEU A 519 -4.21 12.71 5.94
C LEU A 519 -3.66 11.41 5.31
N VAL A 520 -2.88 11.47 4.23
CA VAL A 520 -2.39 10.27 3.53
C VAL A 520 -1.59 9.36 4.48
N ASN A 521 -0.58 9.91 5.16
CA ASN A 521 0.22 9.13 6.12
C ASN A 521 -0.55 8.83 7.42
N TYR A 522 -1.49 9.69 7.81
CA TYR A 522 -2.37 9.42 8.95
C TYR A 522 -3.19 8.14 8.72
N ILE A 523 -3.82 7.99 7.54
CA ILE A 523 -4.53 6.77 7.19
C ILE A 523 -3.59 5.57 7.13
N LYS A 524 -2.39 5.71 6.55
CA LYS A 524 -1.40 4.61 6.54
C LYS A 524 -1.08 4.15 7.96
N ASN A 525 -0.85 5.06 8.89
CA ASN A 525 -0.59 4.71 10.28
C ASN A 525 -1.82 4.02 10.93
N ARG A 526 -3.04 4.50 10.67
CA ARG A 526 -4.27 3.86 11.14
C ARG A 526 -4.52 2.47 10.54
N LEU A 527 -4.08 2.21 9.31
CA LEU A 527 -4.10 0.86 8.73
C LEU A 527 -3.06 -0.05 9.41
N ALA A 528 -1.86 0.46 9.69
CA ALA A 528 -0.80 -0.27 10.38
C ALA A 528 -1.21 -0.66 11.82
N ASP A 529 -2.08 0.11 12.45
CA ASP A 529 -2.60 -0.22 13.78
C ASP A 529 -3.51 -1.47 13.75
N VAL A 530 -4.05 -1.87 12.60
CA VAL A 530 -5.00 -2.99 12.49
C VAL A 530 -4.29 -4.34 12.59
N ARG A 531 -4.66 -5.17 13.57
CA ARG A 531 -4.22 -6.57 13.70
C ARG A 531 -4.76 -7.44 12.56
N ALA A 532 -3.99 -7.51 11.48
CA ALA A 532 -4.32 -8.24 10.28
C ALA A 532 -3.08 -8.51 9.43
N ASP A 533 -3.19 -9.53 8.56
CA ASP A 533 -2.21 -9.81 7.53
C ASP A 533 -2.66 -9.19 6.21
N PHE A 534 -1.85 -8.30 5.62
CA PHE A 534 -2.13 -7.71 4.31
C PHE A 534 -0.86 -7.20 3.62
N TYR A 535 -0.97 -6.95 2.32
CA TYR A 535 0.13 -6.39 1.53
C TYR A 535 -0.09 -4.89 1.27
N TRP A 536 0.89 -4.04 1.59
CA TRP A 536 0.71 -2.59 1.59
C TRP A 536 0.34 -2.01 0.23
N ASN A 537 0.82 -2.61 -0.87
CA ASN A 537 0.52 -2.17 -2.22
C ASN A 537 -0.96 -2.38 -2.65
N LYS A 538 -1.80 -2.99 -1.80
CA LYS A 538 -3.24 -3.18 -2.04
C LYS A 538 -4.10 -1.99 -1.59
N PHE A 539 -3.51 -0.96 -1.00
CA PHE A 539 -4.23 0.24 -0.57
C PHE A 539 -3.79 1.45 -1.38
N TYR A 540 -4.70 1.99 -2.20
CA TYR A 540 -4.48 3.25 -2.89
C TYR A 540 -5.08 4.40 -2.07
N ILE A 541 -4.22 5.13 -1.35
CA ILE A 541 -4.61 6.25 -0.50
C ILE A 541 -4.18 7.56 -1.15
N THR A 542 -5.14 8.41 -1.52
CA THR A 542 -4.84 9.69 -2.18
C THR A 542 -6.00 10.67 -2.05
N SER A 543 -5.84 11.89 -2.58
CA SER A 543 -6.98 12.81 -2.69
C SER A 543 -7.73 12.65 -4.01
N TYR A 544 -9.02 13.01 -4.04
CA TYR A 544 -9.84 12.95 -5.25
C TYR A 544 -9.16 13.59 -6.47
N HIS A 545 -8.69 14.84 -6.33
CA HIS A 545 -8.07 15.57 -7.43
C HIS A 545 -6.77 14.93 -7.91
N GLN A 546 -5.99 14.32 -7.01
CA GLN A 546 -4.80 13.59 -7.42
C GLN A 546 -5.18 12.31 -8.13
N PHE A 547 -6.13 11.54 -7.58
CA PHE A 547 -6.64 10.34 -8.19
C PHE A 547 -7.10 10.61 -9.62
N PHE A 548 -8.00 11.58 -9.80
CA PHE A 548 -8.52 11.99 -11.11
C PHE A 548 -7.40 12.32 -12.10
N LYS A 549 -6.45 13.18 -11.70
CA LYS A 549 -5.31 13.56 -12.56
C LYS A 549 -4.45 12.36 -12.92
N THR A 550 -4.21 11.47 -11.97
CA THR A 550 -3.38 10.26 -12.16
C THR A 550 -4.05 9.32 -13.17
N GLN A 551 -5.36 9.08 -13.04
CA GLN A 551 -6.10 8.25 -13.99
C GLN A 551 -6.16 8.86 -15.39
N ALA A 552 -6.40 10.19 -15.50
CA ALA A 552 -6.34 10.89 -16.77
C ALA A 552 -4.93 10.81 -17.40
N ASN A 553 -3.87 11.01 -16.62
CA ASN A 553 -2.48 10.94 -17.09
C ASN A 553 -2.08 9.53 -17.56
N ASN A 554 -2.48 8.48 -16.84
CA ASN A 554 -2.23 7.09 -17.22
C ASN A 554 -2.85 6.74 -18.59
N LEU A 555 -3.95 7.40 -18.95
CA LEU A 555 -4.63 7.27 -20.24
C LEU A 555 -4.25 8.36 -21.25
N MET A 556 -3.29 9.23 -20.92
CA MET A 556 -2.82 10.35 -21.74
C MET A 556 -3.91 11.38 -22.10
N ILE A 557 -4.88 11.58 -21.22
CA ILE A 557 -5.99 12.53 -21.39
C ILE A 557 -5.63 13.87 -20.74
N LYS A 558 -5.86 14.98 -21.45
CA LYS A 558 -5.47 16.33 -21.00
C LYS A 558 -6.44 16.89 -19.96
N VAL A 559 -5.93 17.12 -18.74
CA VAL A 559 -6.60 17.95 -17.72
C VAL A 559 -6.04 19.37 -17.80
N LYS A 560 -6.77 20.30 -18.46
CA LYS A 560 -6.29 21.68 -18.73
C LYS A 560 -6.80 22.73 -17.74
N SER A 561 -7.91 22.48 -17.05
CA SER A 561 -8.59 23.43 -16.17
C SER A 561 -9.19 22.71 -14.94
N ILE A 562 -10.01 23.43 -14.17
CA ILE A 562 -10.77 22.86 -13.04
C ILE A 562 -12.06 22.18 -13.51
N GLU A 563 -12.63 22.61 -14.63
CA GLU A 563 -13.91 22.11 -15.17
C GLU A 563 -13.94 20.57 -15.33
N PRO A 564 -12.86 19.89 -15.79
CA PRO A 564 -12.83 18.43 -15.88
C PRO A 564 -13.17 17.70 -14.58
N PHE A 565 -12.83 18.26 -13.41
CA PHE A 565 -13.12 17.60 -12.14
C PHE A 565 -14.62 17.49 -11.87
N ASP A 566 -15.43 18.39 -12.45
CA ASP A 566 -16.88 18.39 -12.26
C ASP A 566 -17.64 17.80 -13.46
N ASP A 567 -16.94 17.33 -14.50
CA ASP A 567 -17.54 16.72 -15.69
C ASP A 567 -17.79 15.22 -15.49
N GLU A 568 -19.06 14.87 -15.24
CA GLU A 568 -19.52 13.50 -15.05
C GLU A 568 -19.33 12.59 -16.28
N ASN A 569 -19.02 13.15 -17.45
CA ASN A 569 -18.79 12.41 -18.70
C ASN A 569 -17.33 12.41 -19.14
N TYR A 570 -16.42 12.99 -18.35
CA TYR A 570 -15.01 13.16 -18.72
C TYR A 570 -14.31 11.86 -19.14
N PHE A 571 -14.69 10.76 -18.51
CA PHE A 571 -14.09 9.44 -18.70
C PHE A 571 -14.90 8.51 -19.61
N GLU A 572 -16.02 8.96 -20.19
CA GLU A 572 -16.97 8.09 -20.89
C GLU A 572 -16.33 7.33 -22.05
N GLU A 573 -15.50 8.00 -22.87
CA GLU A 573 -14.85 7.40 -24.04
C GLU A 573 -13.78 6.35 -23.68
N VAL A 574 -13.31 6.33 -22.44
CA VAL A 574 -12.19 5.48 -21.99
C VAL A 574 -12.56 4.56 -20.82
N LYS A 575 -13.84 4.47 -20.47
CA LYS A 575 -14.33 3.80 -19.26
C LYS A 575 -13.85 2.36 -19.09
N ASP A 576 -13.71 1.62 -20.18
CA ASP A 576 -13.31 0.21 -20.17
C ASP A 576 -11.81 0.00 -19.87
N ARG A 577 -11.02 1.08 -19.90
CA ARG A 577 -9.58 1.07 -19.60
C ARG A 577 -9.25 1.56 -18.19
N LEU A 578 -10.25 2.01 -17.43
CA LEU A 578 -10.06 2.53 -16.08
C LEU A 578 -10.01 1.39 -15.07
N PRO A 579 -9.22 1.53 -13.99
CA PRO A 579 -9.24 0.56 -12.91
C PRO A 579 -10.59 0.61 -12.20
N LYS A 580 -11.05 -0.56 -11.77
CA LYS A 580 -12.25 -0.73 -10.95
C LYS A 580 -11.86 -1.26 -9.59
N PHE A 581 -12.51 -0.75 -8.55
CA PHE A 581 -12.27 -1.11 -7.16
C PHE A 581 -13.55 -1.75 -6.57
N PRO A 582 -13.46 -2.92 -5.90
CA PRO A 582 -14.59 -3.50 -5.17
C PRO A 582 -14.98 -2.70 -3.94
N THR A 583 -14.09 -1.85 -3.45
CA THR A 583 -14.31 -1.04 -2.26
C THR A 583 -13.68 0.32 -2.41
N ILE A 584 -14.49 1.36 -2.22
CA ILE A 584 -14.07 2.76 -2.19
C ILE A 584 -14.52 3.37 -0.88
N LEU A 585 -13.58 3.96 -0.12
CA LEU A 585 -13.86 4.70 1.10
C LEU A 585 -13.53 6.17 0.90
N ILE A 586 -14.42 7.07 1.31
CA ILE A 586 -14.23 8.51 1.24
C ILE A 586 -14.30 9.09 2.65
N ASP A 587 -13.24 9.77 3.07
CA ASP A 587 -13.21 10.53 4.32
C ASP A 587 -13.59 12.01 4.08
N GLU A 588 -14.13 12.65 5.11
CA GLU A 588 -14.55 14.07 5.10
C GLU A 588 -15.44 14.45 3.90
N VAL A 589 -16.44 13.62 3.59
CA VAL A 589 -17.30 13.76 2.40
C VAL A 589 -18.09 15.08 2.38
N GLN A 590 -18.26 15.76 3.50
CA GLN A 590 -18.88 17.08 3.54
C GLN A 590 -18.15 18.13 2.70
N ASP A 591 -16.87 17.91 2.39
CA ASP A 591 -16.06 18.82 1.57
C ASP A 591 -16.12 18.47 0.06
N TYR A 592 -16.73 17.33 -0.30
CA TYR A 592 -16.82 16.85 -1.69
C TYR A 592 -17.93 17.56 -2.48
N SER A 593 -17.74 17.71 -3.79
CA SER A 593 -18.83 18.09 -4.70
C SER A 593 -19.64 16.85 -5.12
N GLN A 594 -20.91 17.06 -5.47
CA GLN A 594 -21.78 15.97 -5.94
C GLN A 594 -21.28 15.33 -7.25
N PRO A 595 -20.80 16.08 -8.27
CA PRO A 595 -20.20 15.49 -9.47
C PRO A 595 -19.03 14.55 -9.18
N TRP A 596 -18.17 14.90 -8.20
CA TRP A 596 -17.02 14.05 -7.86
C TRP A 596 -17.47 12.67 -7.41
N LEU A 597 -18.51 12.61 -6.58
CA LEU A 597 -19.08 11.35 -6.09
C LEU A 597 -19.64 10.51 -7.23
N ARG A 598 -20.38 11.13 -8.16
CA ARG A 598 -20.95 10.46 -9.34
C ARG A 598 -19.86 9.91 -10.28
N ILE A 599 -18.79 10.66 -10.49
CA ILE A 599 -17.61 10.21 -11.26
C ILE A 599 -16.98 8.98 -10.60
N ILE A 600 -16.79 9.00 -9.28
CA ILE A 600 -16.21 7.89 -8.51
C ILE A 600 -17.06 6.62 -8.69
N GLU A 601 -18.36 6.71 -8.43
CA GLU A 601 -19.29 5.58 -8.55
C GLU A 601 -19.35 5.05 -9.98
N LYS A 602 -19.57 5.93 -10.97
CA LYS A 602 -19.78 5.55 -12.37
C LYS A 602 -18.54 4.87 -12.98
N TYR A 603 -17.35 5.44 -12.78
CA TYR A 603 -16.16 5.00 -13.50
C TYR A 603 -15.21 4.12 -12.71
N PHE A 604 -15.22 4.17 -11.38
CA PHE A 604 -14.19 3.50 -10.58
C PHE A 604 -14.71 2.43 -9.63
N LEU A 605 -16.01 2.39 -9.34
CA LEU A 605 -16.59 1.30 -8.55
C LEU A 605 -16.84 0.07 -9.44
N GLU A 606 -16.45 -1.12 -8.97
CA GLU A 606 -16.82 -2.40 -9.59
C GLU A 606 -18.33 -2.63 -9.49
N GLU A 607 -18.86 -3.44 -10.41
CA GLU A 607 -20.23 -3.94 -10.28
C GLU A 607 -20.39 -4.72 -8.96
N ASN A 608 -21.43 -4.40 -8.18
CA ASN A 608 -21.65 -4.92 -6.82
C ASN A 608 -20.57 -4.53 -5.79
N GLY A 609 -19.72 -3.54 -6.10
CA GLY A 609 -18.78 -2.95 -5.15
C GLY A 609 -19.47 -2.13 -4.05
N GLU A 610 -18.73 -1.83 -2.98
CA GLU A 610 -19.20 -0.97 -1.89
C GLU A 610 -18.54 0.41 -1.90
N LEU A 611 -19.37 1.46 -1.81
CA LEU A 611 -18.95 2.85 -1.60
C LEU A 611 -19.36 3.31 -0.20
N ILE A 612 -18.35 3.66 0.61
CA ILE A 612 -18.54 4.10 1.98
C ILE A 612 -18.10 5.55 2.10
N VAL A 613 -18.95 6.39 2.67
CA VAL A 613 -18.63 7.79 2.91
C VAL A 613 -18.72 8.13 4.39
N PHE A 614 -17.71 8.83 4.88
CA PHE A 614 -17.63 9.33 6.25
C PHE A 614 -17.75 10.84 6.23
N GLY A 615 -18.59 11.40 7.10
CA GLY A 615 -18.76 12.85 7.14
C GLY A 615 -19.27 13.40 8.46
N ASP A 616 -19.14 14.72 8.59
CA ASP A 616 -19.65 15.51 9.70
C ASP A 616 -20.10 16.88 9.18
N GLU A 617 -21.42 17.11 9.11
CA GLU A 617 -21.99 18.36 8.59
C GLU A 617 -21.51 19.62 9.31
N LYS A 618 -21.07 19.50 10.58
CA LYS A 618 -20.60 20.64 11.39
C LYS A 618 -19.19 21.10 11.01
N GLN A 619 -18.46 20.27 10.27
CA GLN A 619 -17.11 20.54 9.78
C GLN A 619 -17.09 20.96 8.31
N ASN A 620 -18.22 21.37 7.74
CA ASN A 620 -18.32 21.90 6.38
C ASN A 620 -17.72 23.32 6.29
N VAL A 621 -16.40 23.40 6.14
CA VAL A 621 -15.66 24.68 6.06
C VAL A 621 -15.75 25.35 4.68
N TYR A 622 -16.19 24.61 3.66
CA TYR A 622 -16.35 25.09 2.28
C TYR A 622 -17.77 25.53 1.95
N ASN A 623 -18.66 25.57 2.94
CA ASN A 623 -20.06 25.98 2.80
C ASN A 623 -20.78 25.26 1.65
N LYS A 624 -20.53 23.96 1.49
CA LYS A 624 -21.23 23.11 0.53
C LYS A 624 -22.73 23.07 0.85
N GLU A 625 -23.55 22.95 -0.19
CA GLU A 625 -25.00 22.87 -0.07
C GLU A 625 -25.42 21.65 0.76
N LEU A 626 -26.38 21.86 1.65
CA LEU A 626 -26.99 20.84 2.50
C LEU A 626 -28.47 20.70 2.13
N ASP A 627 -29.06 19.53 2.38
CA ASP A 627 -30.49 19.33 2.14
C ASP A 627 -31.38 20.12 3.12
N GLU A 628 -32.71 20.03 2.94
CA GLU A 628 -33.70 20.67 3.80
C GLU A 628 -33.58 20.26 5.28
N GLN A 629 -33.02 19.08 5.56
CA GLN A 629 -32.74 18.57 6.90
C GLN A 629 -31.32 18.91 7.39
N LYS A 630 -30.60 19.80 6.68
CA LYS A 630 -29.22 20.23 6.92
C LYS A 630 -28.20 19.07 6.89
N GLN A 631 -28.47 18.04 6.11
CA GLN A 631 -27.55 16.91 5.92
C GLN A 631 -26.75 17.07 4.63
N ILE A 632 -25.59 16.41 4.58
CA ILE A 632 -24.75 16.36 3.40
C ILE A 632 -25.47 15.56 2.30
N ILE A 633 -25.56 16.16 1.11
CA ILE A 633 -26.19 15.55 -0.06
C ILE A 633 -25.23 14.54 -0.69
N ILE A 634 -25.57 13.26 -0.63
CA ILE A 634 -24.80 12.16 -1.22
C ILE A 634 -25.64 11.50 -2.32
N PRO A 635 -25.38 11.78 -3.62
CA PRO A 635 -26.20 11.28 -4.72
C PRO A 635 -25.98 9.80 -5.04
N THR A 636 -24.87 9.22 -4.58
CA THR A 636 -24.37 7.90 -5.00
C THR A 636 -24.64 6.78 -4.00
N VAL A 637 -24.87 7.12 -2.72
CA VAL A 637 -25.08 6.12 -1.66
C VAL A 637 -26.51 6.22 -1.13
N SER A 638 -27.29 5.20 -1.45
CA SER A 638 -28.67 5.03 -0.98
C SER A 638 -28.75 4.80 0.54
N GLY A 639 -29.93 5.01 1.12
CA GLY A 639 -30.19 4.78 2.55
C GLY A 639 -30.00 6.02 3.43
N LYS A 640 -30.25 5.87 4.74
CA LYS A 640 -30.12 6.96 5.72
C LYS A 640 -28.68 7.05 6.27
N TRP A 641 -28.28 8.23 6.73
CA TRP A 641 -27.05 8.41 7.49
C TRP A 641 -27.07 7.55 8.76
N ASN A 642 -26.07 6.68 8.92
CA ASN A 642 -25.83 5.99 10.17
C ASN A 642 -25.16 6.96 11.15
N ARG A 643 -25.87 7.32 12.22
CA ARG A 643 -25.42 8.26 13.26
C ARG A 643 -25.15 7.57 14.60
N SER A 644 -24.84 6.27 14.57
CA SER A 644 -24.57 5.48 15.79
C SER A 644 -23.27 5.86 16.49
N LEU A 645 -22.35 6.55 15.81
CA LEU A 645 -21.10 7.06 16.39
C LEU A 645 -21.32 8.40 17.12
N ASN A 646 -22.03 8.33 18.24
CA ASN A 646 -22.49 9.49 19.01
C ASN A 646 -21.69 9.77 20.29
N LYS A 647 -20.60 9.04 20.54
CA LYS A 647 -19.70 9.22 21.69
C LYS A 647 -18.33 9.69 21.22
N GLY A 648 -17.89 10.83 21.76
CA GLY A 648 -16.57 11.40 21.50
C GLY A 648 -15.61 11.01 22.62
N PHE A 649 -14.42 10.55 22.24
CA PHE A 649 -13.35 10.10 23.16
C PHE A 649 -12.13 11.01 23.17
N ARG A 650 -12.16 12.11 22.39
CA ARG A 650 -10.99 12.94 22.10
C ARG A 650 -10.57 13.85 23.25
N PHE A 651 -11.53 14.49 23.91
CA PHE A 651 -11.23 15.50 24.93
C PHE A 651 -10.89 14.84 26.28
N SER A 652 -9.71 15.15 26.78
CA SER A 652 -9.28 14.80 28.14
C SER A 652 -9.34 16.02 29.08
N ASN A 653 -9.35 17.24 28.52
CA ASN A 653 -9.47 18.49 29.27
C ASN A 653 -10.93 19.00 29.30
N ILE A 654 -11.49 19.15 30.51
CA ILE A 654 -12.87 19.62 30.71
C ILE A 654 -13.08 21.05 30.22
N LYS A 655 -12.10 21.96 30.41
CA LYS A 655 -12.21 23.35 29.96
C LYS A 655 -12.19 23.45 28.44
N LEU A 656 -11.45 22.57 27.78
CA LEU A 656 -11.41 22.50 26.32
C LEU A 656 -12.74 22.01 25.76
N LYS A 657 -13.35 20.99 26.39
CA LYS A 657 -14.72 20.58 26.07
C LYS A 657 -15.70 21.74 26.26
N ASP A 658 -15.65 22.41 27.41
CA ASP A 658 -16.56 23.52 27.72
C ASP A 658 -16.41 24.67 26.70
N LEU A 659 -15.16 24.97 26.29
CA LEU A 659 -14.88 25.92 25.22
C LEU A 659 -15.51 25.48 23.89
N ALA A 660 -15.32 24.22 23.49
CA ALA A 660 -15.90 23.70 22.25
C ALA A 660 -17.43 23.78 22.24
N VAL A 661 -18.08 23.39 23.35
CA VAL A 661 -19.54 23.44 23.51
C VAL A 661 -20.04 24.90 23.53
N ALA A 662 -19.36 25.80 24.25
CA ALA A 662 -19.72 27.21 24.28
C ALA A 662 -19.58 27.85 22.89
N PHE A 663 -18.50 27.55 22.18
CA PHE A 663 -18.27 28.01 20.81
C PHE A 663 -19.36 27.50 19.86
N GLN A 664 -19.76 26.23 19.99
CA GLN A 664 -20.84 25.64 19.20
C GLN A 664 -22.18 26.36 19.45
N LYS A 665 -22.52 26.62 20.72
CA LYS A 665 -23.76 27.32 21.09
C LYS A 665 -23.82 28.74 20.51
N GLU A 666 -22.70 29.45 20.49
CA GLU A 666 -22.63 30.82 19.99
C GLU A 666 -22.70 30.88 18.46
N PHE A 667 -21.90 30.06 17.76
CA PHE A 667 -21.71 30.22 16.32
C PHE A 667 -22.47 29.21 15.46
N PHE A 668 -23.00 28.14 16.04
CA PHE A 668 -23.68 27.03 15.34
C PHE A 668 -25.07 26.75 15.91
N ILE A 669 -25.81 27.79 16.29
CA ILE A 669 -27.17 27.77 16.88
C ILE A 669 -28.15 26.83 16.12
N ASN A 670 -27.89 26.64 14.83
CA ASN A 670 -28.70 25.89 13.89
C ASN A 670 -28.42 24.38 13.82
N TYR A 671 -27.46 23.87 14.60
CA TYR A 671 -27.05 22.46 14.66
C TYR A 671 -27.28 21.85 16.05
N PRO A 672 -27.51 20.52 16.15
CA PRO A 672 -27.61 19.85 17.45
C PRO A 672 -26.32 20.02 18.26
N ILE A 673 -26.41 20.20 19.58
CA ILE A 673 -25.25 20.33 20.47
C ILE A 673 -24.64 18.95 20.75
N ASP A 674 -23.31 18.86 20.71
CA ASP A 674 -22.57 17.63 21.02
C ASP A 674 -22.38 17.45 22.53
N GLU A 675 -23.44 17.10 23.25
CA GLU A 675 -23.38 16.97 24.73
C GLU A 675 -22.68 15.68 25.21
N ALA A 676 -22.67 14.63 24.38
CA ALA A 676 -22.20 13.28 24.69
C ALA A 676 -20.67 13.06 24.50
N ILE A 677 -19.86 14.03 24.91
CA ILE A 677 -18.40 13.89 24.98
C ILE A 677 -18.05 13.26 26.34
N ALA A 678 -17.54 12.03 26.31
CA ALA A 678 -17.03 11.38 27.50
C ALA A 678 -15.69 12.02 27.89
N ILE A 679 -15.52 12.36 29.16
CA ILE A 679 -14.22 12.75 29.73
C ILE A 679 -13.91 11.74 30.81
N ASP A 680 -12.72 11.17 30.75
CA ASP A 680 -12.23 10.33 31.83
C ASP A 680 -11.99 11.20 33.06
N LYS A 681 -12.80 11.03 34.11
CA LYS A 681 -12.82 11.90 35.30
C LYS A 681 -11.56 11.77 36.18
N MET A 682 -10.60 10.91 35.81
CA MET A 682 -9.41 10.58 36.60
C MET A 682 -8.10 11.25 36.12
N ASN A 683 -8.15 12.25 35.23
CA ASN A 683 -6.93 12.98 34.83
C ASN A 683 -6.64 14.19 35.72
N PHE A 684 -5.49 14.15 36.41
CA PHE A 684 -4.87 15.27 37.13
C PHE A 684 -4.12 16.22 36.17
N ASP A 685 -4.59 16.38 34.94
CA ASP A 685 -3.95 17.22 33.94
C ASP A 685 -4.10 18.72 34.29
N LYS A 686 -3.18 19.56 33.79
CA LYS A 686 -3.13 21.00 34.10
C LYS A 686 -4.40 21.74 33.62
N ASN A 687 -5.13 21.14 32.66
CA ASN A 687 -6.37 21.67 32.09
C ASN A 687 -6.20 23.14 31.65
N LEU A 688 -5.15 23.39 30.86
CA LEU A 688 -4.72 24.68 30.38
C LEU A 688 -5.45 25.04 29.08
N VAL A 689 -6.38 25.99 29.23
CA VAL A 689 -6.96 26.75 28.12
C VAL A 689 -6.68 28.21 28.40
N GLU A 690 -5.77 28.83 27.64
CA GLU A 690 -5.28 30.20 27.90
C GLU A 690 -5.38 31.07 26.64
N TYR A 691 -5.97 32.25 26.79
CA TYR A 691 -6.02 33.29 25.77
C TYR A 691 -5.01 34.39 26.07
N ILE A 692 -4.21 34.76 25.08
CA ILE A 692 -3.23 35.85 25.22
C ILE A 692 -3.47 36.88 24.11
N CYS A 693 -3.69 38.14 24.50
CA CYS A 693 -3.98 39.26 23.59
C CYS A 693 -2.95 40.39 23.72
N ASN A 694 -2.92 41.31 22.74
CA ASN A 694 -2.07 42.51 22.73
C ASN A 694 -0.56 42.22 22.84
N VAL A 695 -0.12 41.18 22.15
CA VAL A 695 1.27 40.73 22.17
C VAL A 695 2.13 41.68 21.31
N ALA A 696 2.93 42.53 21.97
CA ALA A 696 3.92 43.41 21.31
C ALA A 696 5.25 42.70 20.97
N ILE A 697 5.42 41.46 21.45
CA ILE A 697 6.67 40.69 21.39
C ILE A 697 6.49 39.52 20.42
N HIS A 698 7.51 39.23 19.61
CA HIS A 698 7.49 38.17 18.59
C HIS A 698 6.96 36.80 19.12
N PRO A 699 6.11 36.05 18.37
CA PRO A 699 5.45 34.80 18.79
C PRO A 699 6.33 33.78 19.52
N ILE A 700 7.58 33.66 19.08
CA ILE A 700 8.59 32.72 19.58
C ILE A 700 8.86 32.92 21.07
N VAL A 701 8.95 34.17 21.53
CA VAL A 701 9.26 34.50 22.92
C VAL A 701 8.14 34.02 23.84
N TRP A 702 6.88 34.16 23.40
CA TRP A 702 5.73 33.71 24.17
C TRP A 702 5.62 32.20 24.25
N ILE A 703 5.83 31.51 23.13
CA ILE A 703 5.84 30.04 23.11
C ILE A 703 6.88 29.54 24.13
N ASP A 704 8.10 30.07 24.10
CA ASP A 704 9.17 29.67 25.03
C ASP A 704 8.83 30.03 26.49
N GLN A 705 8.25 31.21 26.75
CA GLN A 705 7.81 31.62 28.08
C GLN A 705 6.73 30.70 28.65
N ILE A 706 5.76 30.28 27.84
CA ILE A 706 4.65 29.42 28.27
C ILE A 706 5.12 28.00 28.50
N LEU A 707 5.94 27.47 27.58
CA LEU A 707 6.56 26.15 27.74
C LEU A 707 7.37 26.08 29.04
N LYS A 708 8.14 27.13 29.37
CA LYS A 708 8.88 27.24 30.63
C LYS A 708 7.98 27.43 31.85
N LYS A 709 7.04 28.39 31.80
CA LYS A 709 6.13 28.73 32.91
C LYS A 709 5.36 27.51 33.40
N TYR A 710 4.87 26.70 32.47
CA TYR A 710 4.06 25.54 32.80
C TYR A 710 4.83 24.22 32.76
N ASN A 711 6.15 24.21 32.53
CA ASN A 711 6.95 22.99 32.37
C ASN A 711 6.30 22.01 31.37
N LEU A 712 6.15 22.45 30.13
CA LEU A 712 5.54 21.71 29.03
C LEU A 712 6.61 21.28 28.03
N GLU A 713 6.45 20.06 27.52
CA GLU A 713 7.35 19.51 26.51
C GLU A 713 6.94 20.01 25.12
N GLU A 714 7.84 20.72 24.47
CA GLU A 714 7.60 21.36 23.17
C GLU A 714 7.16 20.39 22.08
N ASN A 715 7.73 19.18 22.05
CA ASN A 715 7.42 18.15 21.05
C ASN A 715 6.02 17.56 21.17
N LYS A 716 5.29 17.86 22.25
CA LYS A 716 3.87 17.51 22.42
C LYS A 716 2.92 18.57 21.88
N PHE A 717 3.43 19.65 21.27
CA PHE A 717 2.62 20.74 20.71
C PHE A 717 2.64 20.77 19.19
N VAL A 718 1.50 21.15 18.63
CA VAL A 718 1.36 21.60 17.23
C VAL A 718 1.05 23.08 17.22
N ILE A 719 1.76 23.86 16.39
CA ILE A 719 1.44 25.28 16.18
C ILE A 719 0.61 25.42 14.91
N LEU A 720 -0.57 26.02 15.07
CA LEU A 720 -1.52 26.28 14.00
C LEU A 720 -1.67 27.78 13.75
N ALA A 721 -1.80 28.17 12.49
CA ALA A 721 -2.17 29.52 12.09
C ALA A 721 -3.04 29.52 10.81
N PRO A 722 -3.80 30.59 10.52
CA PRO A 722 -4.52 30.74 9.26
C PRO A 722 -3.58 30.80 8.05
N THR A 723 -2.47 31.56 8.16
CA THR A 723 -1.49 31.73 7.08
C THR A 723 -0.11 31.18 7.45
N HIS A 724 0.83 31.27 6.50
CA HIS A 724 2.15 30.66 6.64
C HIS A 724 3.24 31.65 7.07
N ARG A 725 2.93 32.94 7.19
CA ARG A 725 3.93 33.99 7.45
C ARG A 725 4.60 33.81 8.81
N TYR A 726 3.82 33.82 9.89
CA TYR A 726 4.37 33.60 11.23
C TYR A 726 4.91 32.18 11.40
N LEU A 727 4.28 31.19 10.77
CA LEU A 727 4.75 29.80 10.81
C LEU A 727 6.17 29.66 10.21
N ARG A 728 6.46 30.27 9.06
CA ARG A 728 7.82 30.29 8.47
C ARG A 728 8.84 30.98 9.38
N MET A 729 8.45 32.07 10.04
CA MET A 729 9.33 32.78 10.96
C MET A 729 9.68 31.93 12.19
N ILE A 730 8.69 31.22 12.74
CA ILE A 730 8.90 30.29 13.86
C ILE A 730 9.79 29.13 13.41
N ASP A 731 9.44 28.46 12.31
CA ASP A 731 10.22 27.37 11.70
C ASP A 731 11.70 27.76 11.50
N TYR A 732 11.95 28.92 10.86
CA TYR A 732 13.31 29.43 10.65
C TYR A 732 14.07 29.61 11.97
N HIS A 733 13.45 30.19 12.98
CA HIS A 733 14.10 30.39 14.28
C HIS A 733 14.46 29.07 14.96
N TYR A 734 13.52 28.12 15.02
CA TYR A 734 13.76 26.83 15.64
C TYR A 734 14.88 26.05 14.95
N ARG A 735 14.84 25.94 13.61
CA ARG A 735 15.88 25.24 12.85
C ARG A 735 17.24 25.96 12.88
N ARG A 736 17.27 27.29 12.67
CA ARG A 736 18.52 28.02 12.44
C ARG A 736 19.14 28.66 13.67
N LYS A 737 18.34 29.00 14.68
CA LYS A 737 18.83 29.66 15.91
C LYS A 737 18.91 28.68 17.06
N LEU A 738 17.98 27.72 17.15
CA LEU A 738 17.94 26.75 18.24
C LEU A 738 18.46 25.35 17.85
N ASN A 739 18.75 25.12 16.56
CA ASN A 739 19.17 23.82 16.02
C ASN A 739 18.23 22.68 16.43
N LYS A 740 16.92 22.97 16.38
CA LYS A 740 15.84 22.01 16.65
C LYS A 740 15.15 21.64 15.35
N ASP A 741 14.87 20.36 15.18
CA ASP A 741 14.13 19.87 14.02
C ASP A 741 12.66 20.26 14.10
N VAL A 742 12.10 20.57 12.93
CA VAL A 742 10.75 21.09 12.78
C VAL A 742 10.09 20.43 11.59
N PHE A 743 8.84 19.99 11.76
CA PHE A 743 8.06 19.39 10.69
C PHE A 743 6.93 20.33 10.25
N THR A 744 6.88 20.66 8.96
CA THR A 744 5.97 21.68 8.43
C THR A 744 5.09 21.14 7.30
N THR A 745 3.90 21.72 7.12
CA THR A 745 3.07 21.51 5.91
C THR A 745 3.37 22.53 4.80
N PHE A 746 4.45 23.28 4.93
CA PHE A 746 4.76 24.44 4.10
C PHE A 746 6.27 24.62 3.88
N GLU A 747 6.62 25.47 2.92
CA GLU A 747 8.00 25.76 2.53
C GLU A 747 8.80 26.46 3.64
N THR A 748 10.10 26.16 3.72
CA THR A 748 11.01 26.92 4.57
C THR A 748 11.14 28.38 4.12
N GLN A 749 11.51 29.27 5.04
CA GLN A 749 11.79 30.69 4.73
C GLN A 749 12.83 30.82 3.61
N GLU A 750 13.88 30.00 3.65
CA GLU A 750 14.94 29.99 2.65
C GLU A 750 14.43 29.65 1.23
N VAL A 751 13.51 28.68 1.14
CA VAL A 751 12.89 28.30 -0.14
C VAL A 751 11.94 29.38 -0.63
N TYR A 752 11.14 29.98 0.26
CA TYR A 752 10.27 31.11 -0.08
C TYR A 752 11.08 32.27 -0.67
N ASP A 753 12.17 32.67 -0.02
CA ASP A 753 13.01 33.79 -0.45
C ASP A 753 13.70 33.50 -1.78
N GLU A 754 14.20 32.28 -1.99
CA GLU A 754 14.82 31.90 -3.27
C GLU A 754 13.80 31.87 -4.43
N LEU A 755 12.58 31.36 -4.19
CA LEU A 755 11.52 31.40 -5.19
C LEU A 755 11.07 32.84 -5.47
N LYS A 756 10.97 33.69 -4.45
CA LYS A 756 10.60 35.09 -4.59
C LYS A 756 11.66 35.86 -5.36
N LYS A 757 12.94 35.57 -5.12
CA LYS A 757 14.07 36.12 -5.90
C LYS A 757 14.01 35.70 -7.37
N ARG A 758 13.68 34.43 -7.66
CA ARG A 758 13.64 33.90 -9.04
C ARG A 758 12.41 34.35 -9.83
N TYR A 759 11.26 34.41 -9.16
CA TYR A 759 9.95 34.50 -9.82
C TYR A 759 9.05 35.60 -9.28
N GLY A 760 9.51 36.46 -8.37
CA GLY A 760 8.69 37.53 -7.78
C GLY A 760 8.10 38.52 -8.79
N GLY A 761 8.68 38.62 -10.00
CA GLY A 761 8.12 39.38 -11.11
C GLY A 761 6.92 38.71 -11.82
N ASP A 762 6.76 37.38 -11.68
CA ASP A 762 5.62 36.61 -12.16
C ASP A 762 4.90 36.00 -10.95
N THR A 763 3.94 36.76 -10.42
CA THR A 763 3.21 36.40 -9.20
C THR A 763 2.49 35.05 -9.34
N SER A 764 1.95 34.75 -10.53
CA SER A 764 1.23 33.49 -10.78
C SER A 764 2.18 32.29 -10.73
N TYR A 765 3.31 32.38 -11.42
CA TYR A 765 4.31 31.31 -11.45
C TYR A 765 4.96 31.09 -10.08
N PHE A 766 5.28 32.18 -9.37
CA PHE A 766 5.81 32.12 -8.00
C PHE A 766 4.90 31.30 -7.07
N TRP A 767 3.61 31.61 -7.03
CA TRP A 767 2.66 30.90 -6.18
C TRP A 767 2.43 29.46 -6.61
N ASN A 768 2.47 29.17 -7.92
CA ASN A 768 2.39 27.80 -8.41
C ASN A 768 3.57 26.94 -7.93
N GLU A 769 4.81 27.46 -7.95
CA GLU A 769 5.96 26.73 -7.41
C GLU A 769 5.90 26.57 -5.88
N ILE A 770 5.43 27.59 -5.14
CA ILE A 770 5.16 27.48 -3.70
C ILE A 770 4.14 26.36 -3.43
N LYS A 771 3.05 26.31 -4.19
CA LYS A 771 2.00 25.28 -4.06
C LYS A 771 2.57 23.87 -4.26
N LYS A 772 3.49 23.67 -5.21
CA LYS A 772 4.18 22.38 -5.41
C LYS A 772 5.02 21.98 -4.20
N VAL A 773 5.80 22.91 -3.63
CA VAL A 773 6.57 22.64 -2.39
C VAL A 773 5.64 22.26 -1.24
N ARG A 774 4.59 23.05 -1.01
CA ARG A 774 3.58 22.77 0.03
C ARG A 774 2.90 21.43 -0.20
N ARG A 775 2.66 21.03 -1.45
CA ARG A 775 2.07 19.74 -1.79
C ARG A 775 2.95 18.58 -1.33
N ASN A 776 4.24 18.63 -1.63
CA ASN A 776 5.23 17.64 -1.18
C ASN A 776 5.24 17.55 0.36
N LYS A 777 5.32 18.69 1.05
CA LYS A 777 5.30 18.76 2.52
C LYS A 777 4.02 18.16 3.12
N LYS A 778 2.86 18.49 2.54
CA LYS A 778 1.57 18.01 3.03
C LYS A 778 1.46 16.50 2.93
N ILE A 779 1.77 15.89 1.79
CA ILE A 779 1.64 14.44 1.57
C ILE A 779 2.52 13.65 2.53
N ASN A 780 3.70 14.17 2.82
CA ASN A 780 4.67 13.53 3.71
C ASN A 780 4.46 13.87 5.20
N PHE A 781 3.44 14.66 5.55
CA PHE A 781 3.15 15.03 6.92
C PHE A 781 2.78 13.81 7.78
N THR A 782 3.38 13.68 8.97
CA THR A 782 3.21 12.51 9.85
C THR A 782 3.19 12.90 11.33
N ASP A 783 2.53 12.09 12.16
CA ASP A 783 2.58 12.14 13.62
C ASP A 783 3.85 11.49 14.19
N ASN A 784 4.50 10.60 13.45
CA ASN A 784 5.75 9.91 13.83
C ASN A 784 6.99 10.82 13.70
N PHE A 785 6.93 11.99 14.34
CA PHE A 785 8.01 12.95 14.40
C PHE A 785 8.13 13.48 15.83
N GLU A 786 9.34 13.40 16.40
CA GLU A 786 9.64 13.69 17.80
C GLU A 786 9.94 15.18 18.09
N GLY A 787 9.71 16.07 17.13
CA GLY A 787 9.92 17.52 17.27
C GLY A 787 8.65 18.37 17.08
N LEU A 788 8.84 19.69 16.99
CA LEU A 788 7.76 20.66 16.84
C LEU A 788 7.11 20.56 15.45
N LYS A 789 5.77 20.55 15.42
CA LYS A 789 4.98 20.51 14.18
C LYS A 789 4.28 21.83 13.93
N LEU A 790 4.32 22.32 12.69
CA LEU A 790 3.66 23.56 12.29
C LEU A 790 2.80 23.33 11.05
N SER A 791 1.57 23.82 11.09
CA SER A 791 0.64 23.67 9.98
C SER A 791 -0.32 24.84 9.90
N SER A 792 -0.86 25.09 8.70
CA SER A 792 -2.08 25.90 8.63
C SER A 792 -3.26 25.12 9.20
N ILE A 793 -4.28 25.82 9.72
CA ILE A 793 -5.50 25.17 10.26
C ILE A 793 -6.16 24.31 9.17
N TYR A 794 -6.23 24.82 7.93
CA TYR A 794 -6.76 24.09 6.78
C TYR A 794 -6.01 22.79 6.51
N SER A 795 -4.67 22.81 6.55
CA SER A 795 -3.86 21.63 6.27
C SER A 795 -3.88 20.63 7.43
N PHE A 796 -4.15 21.08 8.66
CA PHE A 796 -4.25 20.20 9.83
C PHE A 796 -5.66 19.63 10.03
N LYS A 797 -6.66 20.05 9.24
CA LYS A 797 -8.02 19.49 9.30
C LYS A 797 -8.02 17.96 9.08
N GLY A 798 -8.66 17.27 10.02
CA GLY A 798 -8.73 15.80 10.11
C GLY A 798 -7.69 15.18 11.07
N TRP A 799 -6.68 15.94 11.50
CA TRP A 799 -5.69 15.47 12.48
C TRP A 799 -6.14 15.65 13.93
N GLU A 800 -5.44 14.97 14.83
CA GLU A 800 -5.53 15.19 16.26
C GLU A 800 -4.12 15.48 16.82
N ALA A 801 -4.05 16.37 17.80
CA ALA A 801 -2.83 16.72 18.51
C ALA A 801 -3.08 16.64 20.02
N GLU A 802 -2.06 16.21 20.77
CA GLU A 802 -2.14 16.23 22.22
C GLU A 802 -2.37 17.67 22.71
N ASN A 803 -1.55 18.60 22.22
CA ASN A 803 -1.63 20.01 22.59
C ASN A 803 -1.51 20.94 21.38
N ILE A 804 -2.19 22.08 21.41
CA ILE A 804 -2.21 23.06 20.32
C ILE A 804 -1.86 24.46 20.82
N PHE A 805 -0.97 25.12 20.06
CA PHE A 805 -0.83 26.57 20.05
C PHE A 805 -1.52 27.12 18.80
N LEU A 806 -2.55 27.95 18.97
CA LEU A 806 -3.25 28.60 17.85
C LEU A 806 -2.87 30.09 17.75
N ILE A 807 -2.34 30.49 16.61
CA ILE A 807 -2.07 31.88 16.26
C ILE A 807 -3.28 32.43 15.50
N ILE A 808 -3.88 33.49 16.02
CA ILE A 808 -4.95 34.26 15.36
C ILE A 808 -4.30 35.51 14.75
N GLU A 809 -4.47 35.68 13.44
CA GLU A 809 -3.84 36.75 12.65
C GLU A 809 -4.86 37.83 12.30
N SER A 810 -4.43 39.09 12.34
CA SER A 810 -5.27 40.20 11.86
C SER A 810 -5.35 40.19 10.32
N PRO A 811 -6.46 40.65 9.72
CA PRO A 811 -6.61 40.67 8.25
C PRO A 811 -5.50 41.42 7.50
N SER A 812 -4.87 42.41 8.14
CA SER A 812 -3.74 43.19 7.60
C SER A 812 -2.45 42.37 7.41
N ASP A 813 -2.27 41.28 8.15
CA ASP A 813 -1.05 40.44 8.13
C ASP A 813 -1.12 39.28 7.12
N MET A 814 -2.27 39.09 6.46
CA MET A 814 -2.54 37.94 5.61
C MET A 814 -1.95 38.10 4.20
N GLU A 815 -0.76 37.54 3.97
CA GLU A 815 -0.23 37.33 2.62
C GLU A 815 -0.95 36.14 1.95
N THR A 816 -1.99 36.41 1.15
CA THR A 816 -2.74 35.35 0.45
C THR A 816 -2.38 35.25 -1.03
N GLU A 817 -2.52 34.04 -1.56
CA GLU A 817 -2.18 33.61 -2.93
C GLU A 817 -2.97 34.42 -4.00
N LYS A 818 -4.12 35.02 -3.64
CA LYS A 818 -5.07 35.67 -4.56
C LYS A 818 -5.97 36.78 -3.96
N GLY A 819 -5.59 37.42 -2.85
CA GLY A 819 -6.51 38.38 -2.20
C GLY A 819 -7.83 37.76 -1.72
N GLU A 820 -7.87 36.43 -1.57
CA GLU A 820 -8.98 35.72 -0.97
C GLU A 820 -9.06 36.16 0.49
N LYS A 821 -10.21 36.74 0.85
CA LYS A 821 -10.55 37.13 2.22
C LYS A 821 -10.78 35.86 3.04
N PHE A 822 -9.71 35.20 3.46
CA PHE A 822 -9.79 34.14 4.46
C PHE A 822 -10.05 34.79 5.81
N PHE A 823 -11.31 35.14 6.06
CA PHE A 823 -11.74 35.51 7.39
C PHE A 823 -11.56 34.31 8.32
N ASP A 824 -11.17 34.57 9.56
CA ASP A 824 -11.32 33.65 10.69
C ASP A 824 -12.79 33.23 10.80
N SER A 825 -13.21 32.27 9.98
CA SER A 825 -14.58 31.77 10.02
C SER A 825 -14.75 31.01 11.33
N PRO A 826 -15.91 31.12 11.99
CA PRO A 826 -16.19 30.31 13.18
C PRO A 826 -15.95 28.81 12.92
N GLN A 827 -16.22 28.34 11.70
CA GLN A 827 -15.92 26.97 11.26
C GLN A 827 -14.43 26.62 11.35
N LEU A 828 -13.54 27.53 10.96
CA LEU A 828 -12.09 27.29 10.99
C LEU A 828 -11.55 27.26 12.42
N ILE A 829 -11.96 28.20 13.27
CA ILE A 829 -11.57 28.21 14.69
C ILE A 829 -12.15 27.00 15.42
N TYR A 830 -13.42 26.68 15.18
CA TYR A 830 -14.05 25.48 15.76
C TYR A 830 -13.32 24.20 15.34
N THR A 831 -12.83 24.14 14.10
CA THR A 831 -12.00 23.05 13.61
C THR A 831 -10.68 22.96 14.40
N ALA A 832 -9.98 24.07 14.64
CA ALA A 832 -8.76 24.08 15.45
C ALA A 832 -9.01 23.67 16.92
N ILE A 833 -10.09 24.14 17.55
CA ILE A 833 -10.47 23.75 18.91
C ILE A 833 -10.68 22.25 19.00
N ASN A 834 -11.40 21.67 18.04
CA ASN A 834 -11.69 20.24 18.01
C ASN A 834 -10.47 19.37 17.70
N GLN A 835 -9.33 19.91 17.28
CA GLN A 835 -8.12 19.13 16.99
C GLN A 835 -7.24 18.88 18.21
N SER A 836 -7.43 19.61 19.31
CA SER A 836 -6.67 19.42 20.56
C SER A 836 -7.32 18.38 21.48
N GLN A 837 -6.50 17.56 22.13
CA GLN A 837 -6.95 16.55 23.10
C GLN A 837 -6.83 17.04 24.56
N LYS A 838 -5.75 17.77 24.89
CA LYS A 838 -5.40 18.23 26.24
C LYS A 838 -5.31 19.74 26.33
N GLU A 839 -4.17 20.32 25.97
CA GLU A 839 -3.91 21.75 26.19
C GLU A 839 -4.19 22.57 24.93
N PHE A 840 -4.82 23.73 25.10
CA PHE A 840 -5.17 24.62 24.00
C PHE A 840 -4.88 26.06 24.34
N ILE A 841 -3.84 26.63 23.72
CA ILE A 841 -3.37 27.97 24.01
C ILE A 841 -3.50 28.78 22.73
N TYR A 842 -4.12 29.95 22.79
CA TYR A 842 -4.37 30.75 21.60
C TYR A 842 -4.01 32.22 21.80
N PHE A 843 -3.44 32.82 20.74
CA PHE A 843 -2.87 34.16 20.75
C PHE A 843 -3.52 35.03 19.69
N LYS A 844 -3.74 36.32 20.00
CA LYS A 844 -4.06 37.34 19.01
C LYS A 844 -3.03 38.47 19.05
N PHE A 845 -2.37 38.73 17.92
CA PHE A 845 -1.38 39.80 17.79
C PHE A 845 -2.03 41.18 17.64
N ARG A 846 -1.32 42.23 18.05
CA ARG A 846 -1.73 43.63 17.86
C ARG A 846 -1.51 44.02 16.40
N GLU A 847 -2.45 44.79 15.84
CA GLU A 847 -2.29 45.46 14.53
C GLU A 847 -1.11 46.42 14.51
#